data_AF-A0A7V4AP62-F1
#
_entry.id   AF-A0A7V4AP62-F1
#
_cell.length_a   1.000
_cell.length_b   1.000
_cell.length_c   1.000
_cell.angle_alpha   90.00
_cell.angle_beta   90.00
_cell.angle_gamma   90.00
#
_symmetry.space_group_name_H-M   'P 1'
#
loop_
_entity.id
_entity.type
_entity.pdbx_description
1 polymer ?
#
loop_
_entity_poly.entity_id
_entity_poly.type
_entity_poly.pdbx_seq_one_letter_code
_entity_poly.pdbx_strand_id
1 'polypeptide(L)'
;ALNALTGKAVHVVTVNDYLARRDAEWMGPVYRGLGLSVGVIQHSSTPEERRRAYLADVTYVTNSELGFDYLRDNMAISPDQLVLRHDTPLHYAIIDEVDSILIDEARTPLIISGPAEKATDLYYKMAEIAKKLERGLPPEPGVRKEPTGDYTIEEKNRSVHLTLQGIAKAEKLLGVEGLFSPENMELAHMLIQAIRAKELYHKDRDYIVQDGQVIIVDEFTGRLMPGRRYGEGLHQAIEAKEGVKIERENQTLATITYQNFFRLYEKRAGMTGTAKTEEKEFQEIYGMDVVVVPTNRPMIRQDFPDVVYRTEKGKFYAVVEEIAEKYERGQPVLVGTISIEKSERLSQMLKEPRLYLPRLEMRLALFKKASQKQQGEEWERLRKLLEKPTQLKDEDLAPFEGLIPPKGNLRAAWEGLKRAVHTLGILRQGIPHQVLNAKHHAKEAEIVAQAGRSKTVTIATNMAGRGTDIKLGGNPEYLAAALLEKEGFDRYEWKVELFIKKMVAGQEEEARALAQELGIKEELQEKIRQIREECKADEERVRALGGLFILGTERHESRRIDNQLRGRAGRQGDPGGSRFYVSFDDDLMRLFVPDRVIAMLDRMGFDDSEPIEHPMATRSIERAQKRVEDRNFAIRKQLLQFDDVMARQREVIYAQRRLILLGKDEEVREAALGMVEETVAGVAENFLNPQVHPEDWDLEGLKAALLDTAPQLADFPFEELRRLKPEEGVERLVAAALEAYEAREQELSPPLMRAVERFVILNVVDSAWKEHLHNLDVLRQGIFLRGYGQKDPFQEYKIEATRLFNDMVGFIKGEVAKFLFRLKVEAEP
;
A
#
# COMPACT_ATOMS: atom_id res chain seq x y z
N ALA A 1 21.29 -18.41 4.82
CA ALA A 1 22.55 -19.12 5.13
C ALA A 1 23.54 -19.04 3.96
N LEU A 2 23.32 -19.71 2.82
CA LEU A 2 24.30 -19.75 1.71
C LEU A 2 24.81 -18.37 1.26
N ASN A 3 23.92 -17.43 0.91
CA ASN A 3 24.34 -16.08 0.46
C ASN A 3 24.91 -15.22 1.61
N ALA A 4 24.63 -15.57 2.87
CA ALA A 4 25.14 -14.87 4.04
C ALA A 4 26.63 -15.19 4.30
N LEU A 5 27.17 -16.27 3.72
CA LEU A 5 28.61 -16.60 3.78
C LEU A 5 29.51 -15.51 3.19
N THR A 6 28.95 -14.64 2.35
CA THR A 6 29.69 -13.50 1.77
C THR A 6 29.95 -12.38 2.79
N GLY A 7 29.32 -12.42 3.98
CA GLY A 7 29.35 -11.35 4.97
C GLY A 7 28.59 -10.09 4.55
N LYS A 8 27.98 -10.07 3.36
CA LYS A 8 27.15 -8.98 2.84
C LYS A 8 25.71 -9.11 3.32
N ALA A 9 24.95 -8.01 3.27
CA ALA A 9 23.57 -7.98 3.74
C ALA A 9 22.66 -9.04 3.08
N VAL A 10 21.85 -9.72 3.91
CA VAL A 10 20.72 -10.54 3.45
C VAL A 10 19.47 -10.08 4.19
N HIS A 11 18.49 -9.56 3.45
CA HIS A 11 17.23 -9.09 3.99
C HIS A 11 16.11 -10.08 3.68
N VAL A 12 15.42 -10.54 4.71
CA VAL A 12 14.19 -11.33 4.60
C VAL A 12 13.02 -10.41 4.88
N VAL A 13 12.22 -10.15 3.85
CA VAL A 13 11.15 -9.17 3.89
C VAL A 13 9.82 -9.84 4.08
N THR A 14 9.02 -9.39 5.05
CA THR A 14 7.68 -9.92 5.34
C THR A 14 6.61 -8.82 5.27
N VAL A 15 5.34 -9.20 5.32
CA VAL A 15 4.19 -8.28 5.20
C VAL A 15 3.84 -7.54 6.50
N ASN A 16 4.34 -7.99 7.66
CA ASN A 16 4.09 -7.31 8.94
C ASN A 16 5.13 -7.67 10.02
N ASP A 17 5.25 -6.81 11.02
CA ASP A 17 6.26 -6.93 12.08
C ASP A 17 6.13 -8.20 12.91
N TYR A 18 4.91 -8.74 13.05
CA TYR A 18 4.70 -9.99 13.78
C TYR A 18 5.37 -11.16 13.08
N LEU A 19 5.23 -11.27 11.75
CA LEU A 19 5.88 -12.33 10.97
C LEU A 19 7.40 -12.13 10.94
N ALA A 20 7.88 -10.90 10.74
CA ALA A 20 9.32 -10.60 10.79
C ALA A 20 9.95 -11.09 12.10
N ARG A 21 9.34 -10.73 13.24
CA ARG A 21 9.81 -11.16 14.56
C ARG A 21 9.71 -12.67 14.75
N ARG A 22 8.53 -13.23 14.50
CA ARG A 22 8.26 -14.67 14.69
C ARG A 22 9.25 -15.51 13.88
N ASP A 23 9.44 -15.20 12.60
CA ASP A 23 10.26 -16.02 11.71
C ASP A 23 11.75 -15.90 12.02
N ALA A 24 12.20 -14.72 12.45
CA ALA A 24 13.56 -14.53 12.92
C ALA A 24 13.85 -15.31 14.21
N GLU A 25 12.93 -15.30 15.16
CA GLU A 25 13.06 -16.07 16.41
C GLU A 25 12.96 -17.58 16.12
N TRP A 26 12.01 -17.99 15.26
CA TRP A 26 11.77 -19.39 14.93
C TRP A 26 12.89 -20.05 14.12
N MET A 27 13.48 -19.33 13.16
CA MET A 27 14.62 -19.80 12.37
C MET A 27 15.98 -19.47 13.00
N GLY A 28 16.00 -18.58 14.01
CA GLY A 28 17.18 -18.15 14.73
C GLY A 28 18.11 -19.28 15.19
N PRO A 29 17.60 -20.38 15.78
CA PRO A 29 18.45 -21.49 16.22
C PRO A 29 19.25 -22.15 15.07
N VAL A 30 18.65 -22.22 13.87
CA VAL A 30 19.32 -22.77 12.68
C VAL A 30 20.45 -21.85 12.24
N TYR A 31 20.21 -20.54 12.20
CA TYR A 31 21.23 -19.55 11.84
C TYR A 31 22.37 -19.52 12.86
N ARG A 32 22.06 -19.40 14.15
CA ARG A 32 23.06 -19.34 15.23
C ARG A 32 23.85 -20.63 15.36
N GLY A 33 23.21 -21.79 15.13
CA GLY A 33 23.89 -23.09 15.07
C GLY A 33 24.92 -23.20 13.94
N LEU A 34 24.78 -22.38 12.89
CA LEU A 34 25.76 -22.23 11.80
C LEU A 34 26.72 -21.05 12.00
N GLY A 35 26.68 -20.38 13.16
CA GLY A 35 27.50 -19.21 13.47
C GLY A 35 27.02 -17.91 12.82
N LEU A 36 25.80 -17.86 12.29
CA LEU A 36 25.23 -16.66 11.66
C LEU A 36 24.42 -15.85 12.67
N SER A 37 24.60 -14.53 12.63
CA SER A 37 23.85 -13.55 13.40
C SER A 37 22.51 -13.22 12.72
N VAL A 38 21.49 -12.93 13.54
CA VAL A 38 20.13 -12.62 13.07
C VAL A 38 19.68 -11.30 13.67
N GLY A 39 19.36 -10.33 12.82
CA GLY A 39 18.77 -9.05 13.17
C GLY A 39 17.26 -9.04 12.90
N VAL A 40 16.52 -8.28 13.69
CA VAL A 40 15.08 -8.06 13.51
C VAL A 40 14.80 -6.58 13.66
N ILE A 41 14.02 -6.04 12.73
CA ILE A 41 13.55 -4.66 12.79
C ILE A 41 12.05 -4.67 13.00
N GLN A 42 11.62 -3.86 13.95
CA GLN A 42 10.22 -3.59 14.23
C GLN A 42 9.97 -2.09 14.10
N HIS A 43 8.71 -1.70 13.94
CA HIS A 43 8.32 -0.29 13.89
C HIS A 43 8.84 0.52 15.10
N SER A 44 8.82 -0.08 16.29
CA SER A 44 9.30 0.54 17.52
C SER A 44 10.83 0.59 17.67
N SER A 45 11.59 -0.01 16.75
CA SER A 45 13.05 -0.08 16.85
C SER A 45 13.69 1.30 16.68
N THR A 46 14.63 1.65 17.59
CA THR A 46 15.39 2.90 17.50
C THR A 46 16.40 2.87 16.34
N PRO A 47 16.95 4.01 15.90
CA PRO A 47 18.00 4.04 14.88
C PRO A 47 19.22 3.16 15.22
N GLU A 48 19.62 3.13 16.50
CA GLU A 48 20.75 2.30 16.97
C GLU A 48 20.43 0.81 16.89
N GLU A 49 19.21 0.41 17.26
CA GLU A 49 18.75 -0.98 17.15
C GLU A 49 18.66 -1.42 15.69
N ARG A 50 18.16 -0.54 14.81
CA ARG A 50 18.11 -0.79 13.35
C ARG A 50 19.50 -0.98 12.78
N ARG A 51 20.45 -0.11 13.10
CA ARG A 51 21.85 -0.25 12.67
C ARG A 51 22.43 -1.58 13.10
N ARG A 52 22.23 -1.98 14.37
CA ARG A 52 22.68 -3.28 14.87
C ARG A 52 22.02 -4.44 14.11
N ALA A 53 20.73 -4.34 13.80
CA ALA A 53 20.00 -5.37 13.08
C ALA A 53 20.45 -5.51 11.61
N TYR A 54 20.73 -4.40 10.92
CA TYR A 54 21.25 -4.42 9.54
C TYR A 54 22.70 -4.90 9.46
N LEU A 55 23.49 -4.75 10.52
CA LEU A 55 24.85 -5.28 10.60
C LEU A 55 24.90 -6.81 10.79
N ALA A 56 23.78 -7.45 11.08
CA ALA A 56 23.71 -8.91 11.16
C ALA A 56 23.86 -9.57 9.78
N ASP A 57 24.14 -10.88 9.77
CA ASP A 57 24.28 -11.67 8.55
C ASP A 57 22.94 -11.85 7.83
N VAL A 58 21.84 -11.92 8.60
CA VAL A 58 20.46 -12.01 8.11
C VAL A 58 19.58 -11.06 8.90
N THR A 59 18.84 -10.19 8.21
CA THR A 59 17.92 -9.23 8.85
C THR A 59 16.49 -9.51 8.42
N TYR A 60 15.59 -9.70 9.37
CA TYR A 60 14.15 -9.78 9.14
C TYR A 60 13.52 -8.41 9.35
N VAL A 61 12.74 -7.96 8.37
CA VAL A 61 12.14 -6.63 8.35
C VAL A 61 10.87 -6.64 7.50
N THR A 62 10.00 -5.65 7.66
CA THR A 62 8.87 -5.45 6.75
C THR A 62 9.27 -4.63 5.53
N ASN A 63 8.52 -4.77 4.44
CA ASN A 63 8.74 -3.98 3.23
C ASN A 63 8.68 -2.46 3.49
N SER A 64 7.73 -2.01 4.31
CA SER A 64 7.55 -0.61 4.65
C SER A 64 8.71 -0.07 5.49
N GLU A 65 9.08 -0.76 6.58
CA GLU A 65 10.17 -0.33 7.45
C GLU A 65 11.49 -0.26 6.71
N LEU A 66 11.79 -1.26 5.90
CA LEU A 66 13.00 -1.32 5.08
C LEU A 66 13.04 -0.20 4.01
N GLY A 67 11.91 0.06 3.35
CA GLY A 67 11.81 1.14 2.37
C GLY A 67 11.90 2.53 2.99
N PHE A 68 11.32 2.74 4.19
CA PHE A 68 11.47 4.00 4.92
C PHE A 68 12.87 4.17 5.52
N ASP A 69 13.54 3.11 5.96
CA ASP A 69 14.96 3.16 6.34
C ASP A 69 15.83 3.60 5.17
N TYR A 70 15.57 3.08 3.97
CA TYR A 70 16.24 3.58 2.75
C TYR A 70 15.96 5.07 2.50
N LEU A 71 14.71 5.52 2.59
CA LEU A 71 14.40 6.95 2.38
C LEU A 71 15.07 7.83 3.44
N ARG A 72 15.05 7.43 4.72
CA ARG A 72 15.68 8.15 5.83
C ARG A 72 17.19 8.24 5.68
N ASP A 73 17.85 7.15 5.27
CA ASP A 73 19.29 7.15 5.04
C ASP A 73 19.69 8.15 3.93
N ASN A 74 18.87 8.29 2.88
CA ASN A 74 19.11 9.30 1.83
C ASN A 74 18.64 10.72 2.23
N MET A 75 18.17 10.91 3.46
CA MET A 75 17.87 12.21 4.09
C MET A 75 18.77 12.49 5.31
N ALA A 76 19.67 11.57 5.65
CA ALA A 76 20.56 11.72 6.80
C ALA A 76 21.52 12.89 6.61
N ILE A 77 21.77 13.62 7.68
CA ILE A 77 22.65 14.80 7.71
C ILE A 77 24.05 14.42 8.19
N SER A 78 24.15 13.36 9.00
CA SER A 78 25.42 12.79 9.45
C SER A 78 25.48 11.28 9.25
N PRO A 79 26.68 10.70 9.09
CA PRO A 79 26.85 9.25 8.96
C PRO A 79 26.29 8.46 10.17
N ASP A 80 26.33 9.05 11.37
CA ASP A 80 25.79 8.44 12.60
C ASP A 80 24.26 8.37 12.63
N GLN A 81 23.56 8.90 11.64
CA GLN A 81 22.11 8.74 11.49
C GLN A 81 21.76 7.57 10.55
N LEU A 82 22.71 7.09 9.74
CA LEU A 82 22.49 5.99 8.81
C LEU A 82 22.22 4.69 9.56
N VAL A 83 21.26 3.91 9.08
CA VAL A 83 20.92 2.60 9.66
C VAL A 83 21.31 1.44 8.77
N LEU A 84 21.28 1.60 7.44
CA LEU A 84 21.72 0.57 6.51
C LEU A 84 23.25 0.44 6.52
N ARG A 85 23.74 -0.70 6.03
CA ARG A 85 25.19 -0.92 5.88
C ARG A 85 25.76 0.00 4.80
N HIS A 86 26.96 0.52 4.99
CA HIS A 86 27.57 1.45 4.02
C HIS A 86 28.16 0.72 2.80
N ASP A 87 28.68 -0.48 3.00
CA ASP A 87 29.36 -1.30 1.99
C ASP A 87 28.36 -2.00 1.07
N THR A 88 27.37 -2.66 1.66
CA THR A 88 26.39 -3.48 0.94
C THR A 88 24.96 -3.23 1.44
N PRO A 89 24.45 -1.99 1.34
CA PRO A 89 23.17 -1.60 1.92
C PRO A 89 22.00 -2.46 1.43
N LEU A 90 22.02 -2.88 0.17
CA LEU A 90 20.94 -3.63 -0.49
C LEU A 90 21.53 -4.75 -1.36
N HIS A 91 22.07 -5.78 -0.74
CA HIS A 91 22.73 -6.88 -1.46
C HIS A 91 21.77 -7.98 -1.92
N TYR A 92 21.13 -8.71 -0.98
CA TYR A 92 20.18 -9.77 -1.33
C TYR A 92 18.86 -9.66 -0.57
N ALA A 93 17.75 -9.56 -1.29
CA ALA A 93 16.40 -9.64 -0.73
C ALA A 93 15.74 -10.99 -1.01
N ILE A 94 15.16 -11.58 0.03
CA ILE A 94 14.19 -12.68 -0.07
C ILE A 94 12.84 -12.15 0.42
N ILE A 95 11.90 -12.01 -0.49
CA ILE A 95 10.59 -11.41 -0.22
C ILE A 95 9.59 -12.54 0.04
N ASP A 96 9.20 -12.71 1.30
CA ASP A 96 8.07 -13.56 1.66
C ASP A 96 6.77 -12.89 1.21
N GLU A 97 5.82 -13.69 0.73
CA GLU A 97 4.54 -13.19 0.21
C GLU A 97 4.72 -12.16 -0.92
N VAL A 98 5.63 -12.48 -1.86
CA VAL A 98 6.10 -11.56 -2.90
C VAL A 98 4.99 -10.95 -3.75
N ASP A 99 3.91 -11.68 -4.00
CA ASP A 99 2.77 -11.18 -4.73
C ASP A 99 1.99 -10.11 -3.96
N SER A 100 1.89 -10.21 -2.64
CA SER A 100 1.28 -9.13 -1.88
C SER A 100 2.16 -7.90 -1.81
N ILE A 101 3.46 -8.07 -1.57
CA ILE A 101 4.38 -6.94 -1.42
C ILE A 101 4.61 -6.22 -2.75
N LEU A 102 4.88 -6.96 -3.83
CA LEU A 102 5.27 -6.38 -5.11
C LEU A 102 4.12 -6.13 -6.09
N ILE A 103 2.90 -6.61 -5.80
CA ILE A 103 1.72 -6.42 -6.67
C ILE A 103 0.59 -5.71 -5.93
N ASP A 104 0.17 -6.21 -4.76
CA ASP A 104 -0.98 -5.64 -4.03
C ASP A 104 -0.62 -4.32 -3.32
N GLU A 105 0.52 -4.26 -2.66
CA GLU A 105 1.00 -3.08 -1.92
C GLU A 105 1.76 -2.10 -2.82
N ALA A 106 2.33 -2.57 -3.92
CA ALA A 106 3.04 -1.75 -4.90
C ALA A 106 2.14 -0.83 -5.76
N ARG A 107 0.90 -0.59 -5.30
CA ARG A 107 -0.05 0.38 -5.88
C ARG A 107 0.23 1.81 -5.42
N THR A 108 0.90 1.97 -4.28
CA THR A 108 1.22 3.28 -3.70
C THR A 108 2.72 3.38 -3.45
N PRO A 109 3.37 4.51 -3.77
CA PRO A 109 4.77 4.74 -3.44
C PRO A 109 4.95 4.94 -1.93
N LEU A 110 6.18 4.75 -1.46
CA LEU A 110 6.63 5.18 -0.15
C LEU A 110 6.99 6.65 -0.22
N ILE A 111 6.40 7.47 0.65
CA ILE A 111 6.58 8.92 0.66
C ILE A 111 6.88 9.37 2.08
N ILE A 112 7.96 10.14 2.26
CA ILE A 112 8.19 10.96 3.46
C ILE A 112 7.78 12.38 3.12
N SER A 113 6.81 12.91 3.84
CA SER A 113 6.39 14.32 3.73
C SER A 113 6.83 15.11 4.95
N GLY A 114 7.11 16.39 4.76
CA GLY A 114 7.41 17.32 5.84
C GLY A 114 6.79 18.69 5.60
N PRO A 115 6.81 19.56 6.61
CA PRO A 115 6.23 20.90 6.49
C PRO A 115 6.92 21.68 5.37
N ALA A 116 6.12 22.24 4.47
CA ALA A 116 6.58 23.16 3.45
C ALA A 116 7.00 24.49 4.08
N GLU A 117 8.07 25.08 3.58
CA GLU A 117 8.59 26.37 4.03
C GLU A 117 7.85 27.57 3.40
N LYS A 118 6.89 27.32 2.49
CA LYS A 118 6.29 28.34 1.63
C LYS A 118 5.42 29.37 2.36
N ALA A 119 5.39 30.57 1.80
CA ALA A 119 4.63 31.71 2.28
C ALA A 119 3.12 31.52 2.05
N THR A 120 2.39 31.41 3.15
CA THR A 120 0.93 31.34 3.24
C THR A 120 0.19 32.41 2.42
N ASP A 121 0.85 33.54 2.13
CA ASP A 121 0.26 34.72 1.49
C ASP A 121 -0.18 34.50 0.04
N LEU A 122 0.47 33.58 -0.69
CA LEU A 122 0.13 33.28 -2.08
C LEU A 122 -1.27 32.67 -2.22
N TYR A 123 -1.68 31.81 -1.30
CA TYR A 123 -3.00 31.20 -1.32
C TYR A 123 -4.13 32.22 -1.18
N TYR A 124 -3.96 33.23 -0.31
CA TYR A 124 -4.91 34.34 -0.20
C TYR A 124 -4.97 35.16 -1.49
N LYS A 125 -3.82 35.42 -2.13
CA LYS A 125 -3.77 36.09 -3.44
C LYS A 125 -4.52 35.29 -4.51
N MET A 126 -4.37 33.96 -4.55
CA MET A 126 -5.09 33.10 -5.51
C MET A 126 -6.60 33.07 -5.26
N ALA A 127 -7.04 33.04 -4.01
CA ALA A 127 -8.47 33.13 -3.66
C ALA A 127 -9.08 34.46 -4.14
N GLU A 128 -8.36 35.57 -4.00
CA GLU A 128 -8.80 36.88 -4.51
C GLU A 128 -8.84 36.94 -6.04
N ILE A 129 -7.88 36.30 -6.72
CA ILE A 129 -7.88 36.21 -8.19
C ILE A 129 -9.04 35.34 -8.67
N ALA A 130 -9.30 34.20 -8.03
CA ALA A 130 -10.42 33.32 -8.37
C ALA A 130 -11.79 34.02 -8.26
N LYS A 131 -11.95 34.99 -7.33
CA LYS A 131 -13.16 35.82 -7.24
C LYS A 131 -13.34 36.74 -8.46
N LYS A 132 -12.25 37.21 -9.07
CA LYS A 132 -12.24 38.12 -10.24
C LYS A 132 -12.42 37.40 -11.58
N LEU A 133 -12.27 36.08 -11.61
CA LEU A 133 -12.53 35.26 -12.79
C LEU A 133 -14.01 34.88 -12.87
N GLU A 134 -14.56 34.92 -14.09
CA GLU A 134 -15.97 34.71 -14.40
C GLU A 134 -16.24 33.30 -14.95
N ARG A 135 -17.26 32.64 -14.40
CA ARG A 135 -17.67 31.30 -14.84
C ARG A 135 -18.33 31.35 -16.22
N GLY A 136 -17.90 30.42 -17.05
CA GLY A 136 -18.33 30.17 -18.41
C GLY A 136 -19.32 29.03 -18.58
N LEU A 137 -19.81 28.86 -19.82
CA LEU A 137 -20.58 27.68 -20.24
C LEU A 137 -19.70 26.72 -21.06
N PRO A 138 -19.80 25.40 -20.81
CA PRO A 138 -19.10 24.41 -21.63
C PRO A 138 -19.65 24.39 -23.07
N PRO A 139 -18.85 23.91 -24.05
CA PRO A 139 -19.30 23.80 -25.43
C PRO A 139 -20.48 22.82 -25.57
N GLU A 140 -21.47 23.16 -26.38
CA GLU A 140 -22.61 22.29 -26.67
C GLU A 140 -22.15 20.98 -27.34
N PRO A 141 -22.69 19.81 -26.94
CA PRO A 141 -22.29 18.52 -27.51
C PRO A 141 -22.45 18.51 -29.04
N GLY A 142 -21.34 18.31 -29.77
CA GLY A 142 -21.33 18.21 -31.23
C GLY A 142 -21.07 19.52 -31.99
N VAL A 143 -20.87 20.65 -31.29
CA VAL A 143 -20.54 21.95 -31.92
C VAL A 143 -19.15 22.41 -31.48
N ARG A 144 -18.24 22.65 -32.43
CA ARG A 144 -16.92 23.28 -32.17
C ARG A 144 -17.08 24.80 -31.96
N LYS A 145 -17.73 25.22 -30.88
CA LYS A 145 -17.68 26.60 -30.39
C LYS A 145 -16.70 26.69 -29.23
N GLU A 146 -15.98 27.80 -29.13
CA GLU A 146 -15.11 28.07 -27.99
C GLU A 146 -15.95 28.27 -26.72
N PRO A 147 -15.49 27.79 -25.55
CA PRO A 147 -16.19 28.03 -24.28
C PRO A 147 -16.25 29.53 -23.97
N THR A 148 -17.36 30.01 -23.42
CA THR A 148 -17.49 31.40 -22.97
C THR A 148 -16.88 31.58 -21.57
N GLY A 149 -16.55 32.81 -21.16
CA GLY A 149 -16.05 33.12 -19.82
C GLY A 149 -14.57 32.78 -19.58
N ASP A 150 -14.11 32.92 -18.33
CA ASP A 150 -12.71 32.72 -17.95
C ASP A 150 -12.40 31.24 -17.59
N TYR A 151 -13.38 30.49 -17.10
CA TYR A 151 -13.24 29.06 -16.82
C TYR A 151 -14.57 28.31 -16.93
N THR A 152 -14.53 27.01 -17.17
CA THR A 152 -15.68 26.10 -17.14
C THR A 152 -15.51 25.04 -16.06
N ILE A 153 -16.61 24.43 -15.61
CA ILE A 153 -16.59 23.38 -14.60
C ILE A 153 -17.30 22.11 -15.08
N GLU A 154 -16.84 20.96 -14.61
CA GLU A 154 -17.52 19.66 -14.80
C GLU A 154 -17.89 19.07 -13.43
N GLU A 155 -19.18 19.13 -13.09
CA GLU A 155 -19.67 18.79 -11.75
C GLU A 155 -19.52 17.31 -11.40
N LYS A 156 -19.64 16.41 -12.39
CA LYS A 156 -19.55 14.96 -12.19
C LYS A 156 -18.17 14.52 -11.70
N ASN A 157 -17.11 15.12 -12.24
CA ASN A 157 -15.72 14.79 -11.93
C ASN A 157 -15.06 15.80 -10.99
N ARG A 158 -15.79 16.85 -10.59
CA ARG A 158 -15.29 17.99 -9.78
C ARG A 158 -13.99 18.59 -10.34
N SER A 159 -13.98 18.82 -11.65
CA SER A 159 -12.85 19.45 -12.36
C SER A 159 -13.21 20.86 -12.84
N VAL A 160 -12.16 21.66 -13.01
CA VAL A 160 -12.22 23.03 -13.53
C VAL A 160 -11.25 23.13 -14.71
N HIS A 161 -11.69 23.80 -15.77
CA HIS A 161 -10.89 24.02 -16.98
C HIS A 161 -10.84 25.52 -17.28
N LEU A 162 -9.63 26.10 -17.29
CA LEU A 162 -9.40 27.49 -17.70
C LEU A 162 -9.56 27.64 -19.22
N THR A 163 -10.23 28.70 -19.66
CA THR A 163 -10.30 29.07 -21.09
C THR A 163 -9.07 29.91 -21.46
N LEU A 164 -8.76 30.03 -22.75
CA LEU A 164 -7.65 30.91 -23.20
C LEU A 164 -7.82 32.35 -22.71
N GLN A 165 -9.07 32.84 -22.65
CA GLN A 165 -9.41 34.16 -22.09
C GLN A 165 -9.07 34.24 -20.59
N GLY A 166 -9.45 33.22 -19.81
CA GLY A 166 -9.15 33.18 -18.38
C GLY A 166 -7.67 33.02 -18.07
N ILE A 167 -6.92 32.31 -18.93
CA ILE A 167 -5.46 32.19 -18.83
C ILE A 167 -4.82 33.57 -18.99
N ALA A 168 -5.14 34.30 -20.06
CA ALA A 168 -4.60 35.63 -20.30
C ALA A 168 -4.98 36.63 -19.18
N LYS A 169 -6.20 36.53 -18.65
CA LYS A 169 -6.66 37.35 -17.52
C LYS A 169 -5.91 37.00 -16.23
N ALA A 170 -5.68 35.73 -15.96
CA ALA A 170 -4.92 35.25 -14.81
C ALA A 170 -3.45 35.67 -14.88
N GLU A 171 -2.80 35.53 -16.03
CA GLU A 171 -1.42 36.01 -16.30
C GLU A 171 -1.27 37.50 -15.96
N LYS A 172 -2.20 38.32 -16.44
CA LYS A 172 -2.21 39.77 -16.15
C LYS A 172 -2.41 40.08 -14.68
N LEU A 173 -3.26 39.34 -13.97
CA LEU A 173 -3.50 39.53 -12.54
C LEU A 173 -2.34 39.04 -11.67
N LEU A 174 -1.59 38.05 -12.15
CA LEU A 174 -0.43 37.48 -11.49
C LEU A 174 0.87 38.24 -11.79
N GLY A 175 0.91 38.97 -12.91
CA GLY A 175 2.10 39.66 -13.39
C GLY A 175 3.14 38.70 -13.99
N VAL A 176 2.68 37.58 -14.57
CA VAL A 176 3.54 36.54 -15.14
C VAL A 176 3.24 36.34 -16.61
N GLU A 177 4.26 36.02 -17.40
CA GLU A 177 4.10 35.61 -18.80
C GLU A 177 4.04 34.08 -18.89
N GLY A 178 3.01 33.54 -19.54
CA GLY A 178 2.82 32.10 -19.64
C GLY A 178 2.51 31.44 -18.30
N LEU A 179 1.24 31.40 -17.88
CA LEU A 179 0.80 30.77 -16.63
C LEU A 179 1.13 29.28 -16.57
N PHE A 180 1.06 28.60 -17.72
CA PHE A 180 1.41 27.18 -17.85
C PHE A 180 2.86 26.95 -18.28
N SER A 181 3.68 27.99 -18.22
CA SER A 181 5.12 27.82 -18.33
C SER A 181 5.64 27.02 -17.13
N PRO A 182 6.75 26.31 -17.29
CA PRO A 182 7.27 25.42 -16.24
C PRO A 182 7.64 26.14 -14.94
N GLU A 183 8.00 27.42 -15.03
CA GLU A 183 8.33 28.29 -13.89
C GLU A 183 7.07 28.71 -13.10
N ASN A 184 5.90 28.72 -13.75
CA ASN A 184 4.62 29.18 -13.18
C ASN A 184 3.62 28.05 -12.90
N MET A 185 4.00 26.79 -13.08
CA MET A 185 3.09 25.64 -12.93
C MET A 185 2.46 25.54 -11.55
N GLU A 186 3.18 25.94 -10.51
CA GLU A 186 2.64 26.03 -9.16
C GLU A 186 1.53 27.08 -9.05
N LEU A 187 1.75 28.28 -9.59
CA LEU A 187 0.73 29.34 -9.60
C LEU A 187 -0.52 28.90 -10.38
N ALA A 188 -0.33 28.19 -11.48
CA ALA A 188 -1.41 27.60 -12.25
C ALA A 188 -2.20 26.57 -11.42
N HIS A 189 -1.50 25.67 -10.73
CA HIS A 189 -2.12 24.67 -9.85
C HIS A 189 -2.89 25.33 -8.70
N MET A 190 -2.28 26.26 -7.96
CA MET A 190 -2.93 26.97 -6.87
C MET A 190 -4.16 27.74 -7.34
N LEU A 191 -4.10 28.38 -8.51
CA LEU A 191 -5.25 29.08 -9.11
C LEU A 191 -6.39 28.10 -9.45
N ILE A 192 -6.06 26.94 -10.03
CA ILE A 192 -7.05 25.88 -10.32
C ILE A 192 -7.70 25.41 -9.01
N GLN A 193 -6.92 25.16 -7.96
CA GLN A 193 -7.47 24.77 -6.66
C GLN A 193 -8.32 25.87 -6.02
N ALA A 194 -7.94 27.15 -6.16
CA ALA A 194 -8.75 28.27 -5.71
C ALA A 194 -10.11 28.36 -6.43
N ILE A 195 -10.14 28.12 -7.74
CA ILE A 195 -11.39 28.08 -8.51
C ILE A 195 -12.22 26.84 -8.14
N ARG A 196 -11.60 25.67 -7.95
CA ARG A 196 -12.27 24.44 -7.48
C ARG A 196 -12.90 24.67 -6.10
N ALA A 197 -12.14 25.24 -5.16
CA ALA A 197 -12.62 25.60 -3.84
C ALA A 197 -13.81 26.57 -3.93
N LYS A 198 -13.76 27.58 -4.82
CA LYS A 198 -14.84 28.55 -5.04
C LYS A 198 -16.13 27.89 -5.54
N GLU A 199 -16.06 27.06 -6.57
CA GLU A 199 -17.23 26.61 -7.36
C GLU A 199 -17.78 25.24 -6.96
N LEU A 200 -16.93 24.31 -6.54
CA LEU A 200 -17.29 22.90 -6.38
C LEU A 200 -17.40 22.44 -4.93
N TYR A 201 -16.89 23.25 -3.99
CA TYR A 201 -16.90 22.96 -2.57
C TYR A 201 -17.64 24.06 -1.83
N HIS A 202 -18.76 23.70 -1.19
CA HIS A 202 -19.66 24.63 -0.53
C HIS A 202 -19.63 24.44 0.97
N LYS A 203 -19.50 25.58 1.66
CA LYS A 203 -19.67 25.67 3.12
C LYS A 203 -21.04 25.16 3.52
N ASP A 204 -21.10 24.49 4.66
CA ASP A 204 -22.29 23.86 5.26
C ASP A 204 -22.87 22.68 4.47
N ARG A 205 -22.21 22.26 3.37
CA ARG A 205 -22.52 21.04 2.63
C ARG A 205 -21.34 20.08 2.60
N ASP A 206 -20.20 20.54 2.10
CA ASP A 206 -19.01 19.73 1.85
C ASP A 206 -17.95 19.91 2.98
N TYR A 207 -18.03 21.03 3.71
CA TYR A 207 -17.21 21.35 4.88
C TYR A 207 -17.93 22.39 5.77
N ILE A 208 -17.55 22.47 7.03
CA ILE A 208 -17.91 23.58 7.93
C ILE A 208 -16.65 24.32 8.37
N VAL A 209 -16.83 25.54 8.89
CA VAL A 209 -15.74 26.30 9.51
C VAL A 209 -16.07 26.44 11.00
N GLN A 210 -15.23 25.88 11.86
CA GLN A 210 -15.40 25.92 13.31
C GLN A 210 -14.04 26.19 13.97
N ASP A 211 -14.02 27.02 15.02
CA ASP A 211 -12.81 27.40 15.77
C ASP A 211 -11.64 27.92 14.91
N GLY A 212 -11.97 28.56 13.78
CA GLY A 212 -10.96 29.05 12.83
C GLY A 212 -10.23 27.92 12.09
N GLN A 213 -10.89 26.78 11.85
CA GLN A 213 -10.40 25.67 11.03
C GLN A 213 -11.50 25.15 10.09
N VAL A 214 -11.09 24.59 8.96
CA VAL A 214 -12.00 23.94 7.99
C VAL A 214 -12.13 22.46 8.36
N ILE A 215 -13.36 22.01 8.65
CA ILE A 215 -13.66 20.61 8.99
C ILE A 215 -14.52 20.00 7.89
N ILE A 216 -14.06 18.90 7.29
CA ILE A 216 -14.77 18.23 6.19
C ILE A 216 -16.04 17.55 6.72
N VAL A 217 -17.14 17.64 5.95
CA VAL A 217 -18.39 16.93 6.22
C VAL A 217 -18.48 15.72 5.29
N ASP A 218 -18.81 14.56 5.84
CA ASP A 218 -19.11 13.37 5.05
C ASP A 218 -20.47 13.52 4.36
N GLU A 219 -20.49 13.51 3.03
CA GLU A 219 -21.69 13.68 2.20
C GLU A 219 -22.76 12.60 2.41
N PHE A 220 -22.37 11.40 2.87
CA PHE A 220 -23.31 10.29 3.09
C PHE A 220 -23.89 10.29 4.50
N THR A 221 -23.09 10.67 5.50
CA THR A 221 -23.47 10.54 6.91
C THR A 221 -23.75 11.87 7.60
N GLY A 222 -23.39 13.00 6.99
CA GLY A 222 -23.44 14.34 7.58
C GLY A 222 -22.51 14.52 8.78
N ARG A 223 -21.60 13.56 9.03
CA ARG A 223 -20.68 13.59 10.17
C ARG A 223 -19.49 14.47 9.87
N LEU A 224 -19.02 15.17 10.89
CA LEU A 224 -17.79 15.93 10.86
C LEU A 224 -16.59 14.97 10.87
N MET A 225 -15.60 15.24 10.02
CA MET A 225 -14.36 14.47 9.93
C MET A 225 -13.16 15.31 10.42
N PRO A 226 -13.02 15.52 11.75
CA PRO A 226 -11.90 16.26 12.31
C PRO A 226 -10.57 15.54 12.01
N GLY A 227 -9.54 16.32 11.65
CA GLY A 227 -8.21 15.82 11.29
C GLY A 227 -8.07 15.32 9.85
N ARG A 228 -9.14 15.32 9.04
CA ARG A 228 -9.04 15.05 7.60
C ARG A 228 -8.91 16.33 6.80
N ARG A 229 -7.99 16.34 5.83
CA ARG A 229 -7.75 17.47 4.92
C ARG A 229 -7.95 17.04 3.47
N TYR A 230 -8.30 18.00 2.62
CA TYR A 230 -8.33 17.79 1.18
C TYR A 230 -6.89 17.81 0.64
N GLY A 231 -6.57 16.93 -0.31
CA GLY A 231 -5.24 16.85 -0.90
C GLY A 231 -4.93 17.99 -1.88
N GLU A 232 -3.70 17.98 -2.42
CA GLU A 232 -3.30 18.81 -3.58
C GLU A 232 -3.41 20.33 -3.37
N GLY A 233 -3.33 20.83 -2.14
CA GLY A 233 -3.47 22.26 -1.84
C GLY A 233 -4.92 22.77 -1.89
N LEU A 234 -5.90 21.89 -2.13
CA LEU A 234 -7.32 22.24 -2.13
C LEU A 234 -7.80 22.65 -0.74
N HIS A 235 -7.29 22.03 0.32
CA HIS A 235 -7.69 22.38 1.67
C HIS A 235 -7.22 23.79 2.04
N GLN A 236 -6.00 24.14 1.66
CA GLN A 236 -5.41 25.47 1.80
C GLN A 236 -6.15 26.50 0.95
N ALA A 237 -6.57 26.12 -0.26
CA ALA A 237 -7.42 26.97 -1.10
C ALA A 237 -8.81 27.22 -0.47
N ILE A 238 -9.39 26.24 0.23
CA ILE A 238 -10.64 26.41 0.99
C ILE A 238 -10.41 27.26 2.24
N GLU A 239 -9.33 27.04 2.98
CA GLU A 239 -8.93 27.88 4.11
C GLU A 239 -8.75 29.35 3.66
N ALA A 240 -8.07 29.57 2.53
CA ALA A 240 -7.89 30.88 1.92
C ALA A 240 -9.21 31.52 1.47
N LYS A 241 -10.08 30.73 0.81
CA LYS A 241 -11.43 31.16 0.38
C LYS A 241 -12.26 31.66 1.56
N GLU A 242 -12.20 30.96 2.69
CA GLU A 242 -12.97 31.26 3.90
C GLU A 242 -12.28 32.30 4.82
N GLY A 243 -11.08 32.77 4.47
CA GLY A 243 -10.31 33.70 5.29
C GLY A 243 -9.78 33.09 6.59
N VAL A 244 -9.66 31.77 6.63
CA VAL A 244 -9.18 30.99 7.78
C VAL A 244 -7.64 30.96 7.76
N LYS A 245 -6.99 30.85 8.93
CA LYS A 245 -5.54 30.70 9.02
C LYS A 245 -5.12 29.41 8.31
N ILE A 246 -4.34 29.57 7.24
CA ILE A 246 -3.89 28.43 6.44
C ILE A 246 -2.77 27.72 7.20
N GLU A 247 -2.91 26.41 7.39
CA GLU A 247 -1.82 25.61 7.93
C GLU A 247 -0.84 25.24 6.80
N ARG A 248 0.47 25.25 7.11
CA ARG A 248 1.53 24.93 6.15
C ARG A 248 1.24 23.59 5.45
N GLU A 249 1.50 23.56 4.15
CA GLU A 249 1.37 22.32 3.38
C GLU A 249 2.41 21.31 3.81
N ASN A 250 2.15 20.04 3.52
CA ASN A 250 3.19 19.04 3.53
C ASN A 250 3.73 18.89 2.11
N GLN A 251 5.04 18.93 1.95
CA GLN A 251 5.73 18.66 0.70
C GLN A 251 6.45 17.32 0.75
N THR A 252 6.59 16.67 -0.41
CA THR A 252 7.35 15.43 -0.55
C THR A 252 8.84 15.70 -0.34
N LEU A 253 9.42 15.08 0.68
CA LEU A 253 10.86 15.19 0.98
C LEU A 253 11.67 14.05 0.37
N ALA A 254 11.07 12.86 0.32
CA ALA A 254 11.65 11.69 -0.33
C ALA A 254 10.54 10.75 -0.78
N THR A 255 10.73 10.11 -1.92
CA THR A 255 9.76 9.17 -2.49
C THR A 255 10.44 8.07 -3.27
N ILE A 256 9.93 6.84 -3.14
CA ILE A 256 10.33 5.69 -3.96
C ILE A 256 9.17 4.72 -4.11
N THR A 257 9.01 4.12 -5.29
CA THR A 257 8.09 3.00 -5.47
C THR A 257 8.70 1.69 -4.99
N TYR A 258 7.90 0.73 -4.53
CA TYR A 258 8.41 -0.61 -4.19
C TYR A 258 9.11 -1.27 -5.39
N GLN A 259 8.59 -1.05 -6.59
CA GLN A 259 9.18 -1.49 -7.85
C GLN A 259 10.64 -1.03 -7.96
N ASN A 260 10.88 0.27 -7.94
CA ASN A 260 12.23 0.80 -8.07
C ASN A 260 13.10 0.51 -6.85
N PHE A 261 12.53 0.49 -5.64
CA PHE A 261 13.27 0.13 -4.44
C PHE A 261 13.86 -1.29 -4.51
N PHE A 262 13.04 -2.31 -4.82
CA PHE A 262 13.53 -3.69 -4.88
C PHE A 262 14.41 -3.95 -6.11
N ARG A 263 14.32 -3.13 -7.16
CA ARG A 263 15.26 -3.16 -8.30
C ARG A 263 16.69 -2.74 -7.92
N LEU A 264 16.87 -1.98 -6.83
CA LEU A 264 18.20 -1.58 -6.33
C LEU A 264 19.01 -2.75 -5.77
N TYR A 265 18.37 -3.86 -5.39
CA TYR A 265 19.08 -5.01 -4.85
C TYR A 265 19.92 -5.71 -5.92
N GLU A 266 21.19 -6.02 -5.61
CA GLU A 266 22.07 -6.80 -6.48
C GLU A 266 21.42 -8.15 -6.86
N LYS A 267 20.78 -8.78 -5.89
CA LYS A 267 19.98 -10.00 -6.08
C LYS A 267 18.65 -9.88 -5.36
N ARG A 268 17.60 -10.41 -5.98
CA ARG A 268 16.25 -10.47 -5.41
C ARG A 268 15.60 -11.80 -5.73
N ALA A 269 14.87 -12.32 -4.75
CA ALA A 269 14.09 -13.54 -4.85
C ALA A 269 12.82 -13.36 -4.02
N GLY A 270 11.83 -14.22 -4.23
CA GLY A 270 10.63 -14.20 -3.43
C GLY A 270 9.90 -15.53 -3.45
N MET A 271 8.96 -15.68 -2.54
CA MET A 271 8.16 -16.89 -2.37
C MET A 271 6.70 -16.53 -2.10
N THR A 272 5.79 -17.34 -2.63
CA THR A 272 4.35 -17.25 -2.41
C THR A 272 3.68 -18.47 -3.03
N GLY A 273 2.48 -18.79 -2.58
CA GLY A 273 1.67 -19.85 -3.18
C GLY A 273 1.04 -19.48 -4.52
N THR A 274 1.05 -18.19 -4.91
CA THR A 274 0.15 -17.71 -5.98
C THR A 274 0.77 -16.75 -7.01
N ALA A 275 2.08 -16.79 -7.23
CA ALA A 275 2.78 -15.86 -8.15
C ALA A 275 2.57 -16.11 -9.65
N LYS A 276 2.20 -17.32 -10.08
CA LYS A 276 2.27 -17.71 -11.50
C LYS A 276 1.40 -16.88 -12.44
N THR A 277 0.29 -16.31 -11.94
CA THR A 277 -0.58 -15.44 -12.74
C THR A 277 0.10 -14.14 -13.14
N GLU A 278 1.00 -13.63 -12.30
CA GLU A 278 1.70 -12.35 -12.49
C GLU A 278 3.14 -12.53 -13.00
N GLU A 279 3.49 -13.71 -13.51
CA GLU A 279 4.85 -14.04 -13.95
C GLU A 279 5.43 -12.99 -14.92
N LYS A 280 4.61 -12.55 -15.87
CA LYS A 280 5.04 -11.54 -16.84
C LYS A 280 5.38 -10.20 -16.16
N GLU A 281 4.59 -9.78 -15.17
CA GLU A 281 4.87 -8.56 -14.41
C GLU A 281 6.16 -8.71 -13.58
N PHE A 282 6.39 -9.88 -12.97
CA PHE A 282 7.64 -10.17 -12.26
C PHE A 282 8.87 -10.16 -13.17
N GLN A 283 8.76 -10.71 -14.37
CA GLN A 283 9.85 -10.72 -15.35
C GLN A 283 10.13 -9.32 -15.90
N GLU A 284 9.10 -8.58 -16.32
CA GLU A 284 9.26 -7.27 -16.96
C GLU A 284 9.74 -6.20 -15.98
N ILE A 285 9.25 -6.19 -14.74
CA ILE A 285 9.59 -5.17 -13.74
C ILE A 285 10.83 -5.57 -12.93
N TYR A 286 10.86 -6.83 -12.48
CA TYR A 286 11.87 -7.29 -11.52
C TYR A 286 12.85 -8.31 -12.11
N GLY A 287 12.74 -8.73 -13.37
CA GLY A 287 13.61 -9.77 -13.92
C GLY A 287 13.57 -11.08 -13.11
N MET A 288 12.43 -11.40 -12.50
CA MET A 288 12.24 -12.59 -11.67
C MET A 288 11.36 -13.60 -12.40
N ASP A 289 11.89 -14.79 -12.65
CA ASP A 289 11.11 -15.92 -13.18
C ASP A 289 10.24 -16.56 -12.09
N VAL A 290 9.09 -17.11 -12.49
CA VAL A 290 8.19 -17.82 -11.56
C VAL A 290 8.23 -19.32 -11.78
N VAL A 291 8.92 -20.00 -10.86
CA VAL A 291 9.00 -21.46 -10.82
C VAL A 291 7.89 -22.03 -9.95
N VAL A 292 7.04 -22.88 -10.52
CA VAL A 292 6.01 -23.61 -9.78
C VAL A 292 6.65 -24.86 -9.17
N VAL A 293 7.02 -24.77 -7.90
CA VAL A 293 7.61 -25.89 -7.16
C VAL A 293 6.52 -26.96 -6.90
N PRO A 294 6.77 -28.25 -7.20
CA PRO A 294 5.83 -29.32 -6.89
C PRO A 294 5.46 -29.37 -5.40
N THR A 295 4.21 -29.70 -5.11
CA THR A 295 3.77 -29.88 -3.72
C THR A 295 4.37 -31.16 -3.13
N ASN A 296 4.67 -31.15 -1.82
CA ASN A 296 5.18 -32.32 -1.10
C ASN A 296 4.23 -33.52 -1.17
N ARG A 297 2.92 -33.26 -1.11
CA ARG A 297 1.85 -34.26 -1.25
C ARG A 297 0.82 -33.80 -2.29
N PRO A 298 0.11 -34.73 -2.95
CA PRO A 298 -0.94 -34.38 -3.91
C PRO A 298 -2.04 -33.54 -3.26
N MET A 299 -2.47 -32.47 -3.95
CA MET A 299 -3.57 -31.62 -3.51
C MET A 299 -4.91 -32.31 -3.80
N ILE A 300 -5.71 -32.54 -2.76
CA ILE A 300 -7.01 -33.24 -2.83
C ILE A 300 -8.20 -32.37 -2.40
N ARG A 301 -7.99 -31.05 -2.22
CA ARG A 301 -9.04 -30.11 -1.84
C ARG A 301 -10.11 -30.04 -2.93
N GLN A 302 -11.37 -30.01 -2.52
CA GLN A 302 -12.52 -29.85 -3.41
C GLN A 302 -12.90 -28.37 -3.52
N ASP A 303 -12.59 -27.74 -4.65
CA ASP A 303 -13.00 -26.37 -4.94
C ASP A 303 -14.37 -26.38 -5.65
N PHE A 304 -15.43 -26.06 -4.91
CA PHE A 304 -16.80 -26.02 -5.41
C PHE A 304 -17.06 -24.76 -6.27
N PRO A 305 -17.98 -24.84 -7.24
CA PRO A 305 -18.42 -23.67 -8.00
C PRO A 305 -19.00 -22.57 -7.10
N ASP A 306 -18.95 -21.34 -7.61
CA ASP A 306 -19.53 -20.18 -6.94
C ASP A 306 -21.06 -20.29 -6.86
N VAL A 307 -21.63 -19.83 -5.74
CA VAL A 307 -23.07 -19.71 -5.54
C VAL A 307 -23.45 -18.23 -5.64
N VAL A 308 -24.20 -17.90 -6.69
CA VAL A 308 -24.56 -16.51 -7.01
C VAL A 308 -25.98 -16.21 -6.52
N TYR A 309 -26.17 -15.08 -5.86
CA TYR A 309 -27.46 -14.58 -5.41
C TYR A 309 -27.78 -13.24 -6.07
N ARG A 310 -29.08 -12.91 -6.20
CA ARG A 310 -29.45 -11.58 -6.68
C ARG A 310 -29.01 -10.50 -5.70
N THR A 311 -29.32 -10.69 -4.42
CA THR A 311 -29.10 -9.69 -3.37
C THR A 311 -28.02 -10.11 -2.38
N GLU A 312 -27.33 -9.13 -1.81
CA GLU A 312 -26.36 -9.38 -0.75
C GLU A 312 -27.02 -10.02 0.48
N LYS A 313 -28.26 -9.60 0.79
CA LYS A 313 -29.05 -10.18 1.88
C LYS A 313 -29.32 -11.67 1.68
N GLY A 314 -29.76 -12.08 0.48
CA GLY A 314 -30.00 -13.48 0.13
C GLY A 314 -28.72 -14.33 0.23
N LYS A 315 -27.60 -13.76 -0.21
CA LYS A 315 -26.26 -14.35 -0.10
C LYS A 315 -25.87 -14.65 1.36
N PHE A 316 -25.96 -13.67 2.25
CA PHE A 316 -25.57 -13.87 3.66
C PHE A 316 -26.47 -14.89 4.38
N TYR A 317 -27.75 -14.99 4.02
CA TYR A 317 -28.59 -16.06 4.54
C TYR A 317 -28.10 -17.45 4.15
N ALA A 318 -27.69 -17.62 2.90
CA ALA A 318 -27.15 -18.88 2.43
C ALA A 318 -25.79 -19.21 3.06
N VAL A 319 -24.95 -18.21 3.31
CA VAL A 319 -23.70 -18.37 4.06
C VAL A 319 -23.99 -18.85 5.49
N VAL A 320 -24.97 -18.28 6.18
CA VAL A 320 -25.37 -18.72 7.53
C VAL A 320 -25.92 -20.15 7.53
N GLU A 321 -26.75 -20.51 6.55
CA GLU A 321 -27.22 -21.89 6.36
C GLU A 321 -26.05 -22.87 6.22
N GLU A 322 -25.05 -22.54 5.40
CA GLU A 322 -23.88 -23.41 5.21
C GLU A 322 -23.01 -23.50 6.48
N ILE A 323 -22.79 -22.39 7.18
CA ILE A 323 -22.05 -22.41 8.46
C ILE A 323 -22.75 -23.32 9.48
N ALA A 324 -24.07 -23.21 9.61
CA ALA A 324 -24.84 -24.01 10.55
C ALA A 324 -24.76 -25.51 10.24
N GLU A 325 -24.93 -25.89 8.97
CA GLU A 325 -24.80 -27.28 8.51
C GLU A 325 -23.42 -27.87 8.86
N LYS A 326 -22.35 -27.14 8.55
CA LYS A 326 -20.98 -27.60 8.81
C LYS A 326 -20.68 -27.66 10.30
N TYR A 327 -21.14 -26.68 11.08
CA TYR A 327 -20.97 -26.64 12.52
C TYR A 327 -21.67 -27.81 13.22
N GLU A 328 -22.92 -28.11 12.86
CA GLU A 328 -23.66 -29.25 13.42
C GLU A 328 -22.96 -30.58 13.11
N ARG A 329 -22.52 -30.75 11.86
CA ARG A 329 -21.73 -31.91 11.43
C ARG A 329 -20.37 -31.99 12.13
N GLY A 330 -19.90 -30.89 12.73
CA GLY A 330 -18.63 -30.79 13.44
C GLY A 330 -17.43 -30.42 12.56
N GLN A 331 -17.66 -30.12 11.28
CA GLN A 331 -16.61 -29.74 10.34
C GLN A 331 -16.14 -28.30 10.61
N PRO A 332 -14.83 -28.03 10.74
CA PRO A 332 -14.33 -26.68 10.94
C PRO A 332 -14.56 -25.79 9.72
N VAL A 333 -14.90 -24.53 9.97
CA VAL A 333 -15.21 -23.54 8.94
C VAL A 333 -14.36 -22.29 9.14
N LEU A 334 -13.72 -21.84 8.06
CA LEU A 334 -13.14 -20.51 7.98
C LEU A 334 -13.89 -19.69 6.93
N VAL A 335 -14.46 -18.57 7.37
CA VAL A 335 -15.21 -17.64 6.53
C VAL A 335 -14.33 -16.43 6.22
N GLY A 336 -14.08 -16.14 4.95
CA GLY A 336 -13.38 -14.94 4.51
C GLY A 336 -14.37 -13.87 4.05
N THR A 337 -14.31 -12.68 4.65
CA THR A 337 -15.04 -11.48 4.22
C THR A 337 -14.06 -10.44 3.66
N ILE A 338 -14.52 -9.35 3.05
CA ILE A 338 -13.61 -8.28 2.56
C ILE A 338 -13.56 -7.05 3.49
N SER A 339 -14.50 -6.92 4.43
CA SER A 339 -14.60 -5.75 5.32
C SER A 339 -15.00 -6.12 6.75
N ILE A 340 -14.55 -5.31 7.70
CA ILE A 340 -14.86 -5.48 9.12
C ILE A 340 -16.38 -5.41 9.34
N GLU A 341 -17.06 -4.49 8.65
CA GLU A 341 -18.51 -4.35 8.72
C GLU A 341 -19.23 -5.66 8.36
N LYS A 342 -18.82 -6.32 7.28
CA LYS A 342 -19.41 -7.58 6.84
C LYS A 342 -19.09 -8.73 7.79
N SER A 343 -17.89 -8.76 8.37
CA SER A 343 -17.53 -9.71 9.43
C SER A 343 -18.40 -9.54 10.68
N GLU A 344 -18.58 -8.32 11.15
CA GLU A 344 -19.42 -8.03 12.32
C GLU A 344 -20.90 -8.31 12.04
N ARG A 345 -21.38 -7.98 10.83
CA ARG A 345 -22.74 -8.32 10.39
C ARG A 345 -22.96 -9.83 10.39
N LEU A 346 -22.03 -10.62 9.86
CA LEU A 346 -22.14 -12.08 9.87
C LEU A 346 -22.09 -12.63 11.30
N SER A 347 -21.17 -12.12 12.13
CA SER A 347 -21.08 -12.42 13.58
C SER A 347 -22.42 -12.16 14.29
N GLN A 348 -23.06 -11.01 14.05
CA GLN A 348 -24.39 -10.71 14.57
C GLN A 348 -25.44 -11.70 14.08
N MET A 349 -25.44 -12.05 12.79
CA MET A 349 -26.39 -13.03 12.24
C MET A 349 -26.25 -14.43 12.86
N LEU A 350 -25.03 -14.81 13.28
CA LEU A 350 -24.77 -16.06 13.99
C LEU A 350 -25.14 -15.99 15.49
N LYS A 351 -24.99 -14.83 16.14
CA LYS A 351 -25.33 -14.62 17.56
C LYS A 351 -26.80 -14.35 17.81
N GLU A 352 -27.48 -13.73 16.85
CA GLU A 352 -28.84 -13.25 16.98
C GLU A 352 -29.79 -14.00 16.03
N PRO A 353 -30.39 -15.12 16.46
CA PRO A 353 -31.29 -15.92 15.63
C PRO A 353 -32.46 -15.14 15.02
N ARG A 354 -32.85 -14.01 15.64
CA ARG A 354 -33.88 -13.10 15.11
C ARG A 354 -33.54 -12.58 13.71
N LEU A 355 -32.26 -12.38 13.40
CA LEU A 355 -31.82 -11.85 12.11
C LEU A 355 -32.01 -12.87 10.98
N TYR A 356 -32.14 -14.15 11.31
CA TYR A 356 -32.42 -15.24 10.37
C TYR A 356 -33.92 -15.47 10.13
N LEU A 357 -34.82 -14.95 10.98
CA LEU A 357 -36.27 -15.14 10.82
C LEU A 357 -36.83 -14.73 9.45
N PRO A 358 -36.39 -13.62 8.82
CA PRO A 358 -36.88 -13.27 7.49
C PRO A 358 -36.59 -14.36 6.45
N ARG A 359 -35.49 -15.10 6.60
CA ARG A 359 -35.16 -16.23 5.70
C ARG A 359 -36.16 -17.37 5.87
N LEU A 360 -36.52 -17.69 7.11
CA LEU A 360 -37.54 -18.70 7.41
C LEU A 360 -38.90 -18.28 6.85
N GLU A 361 -39.30 -17.02 7.02
CA GLU A 361 -40.54 -16.48 6.48
C GLU A 361 -40.59 -16.57 4.95
N MET A 362 -39.49 -16.24 4.26
CA MET A 362 -39.37 -16.40 2.81
C MET A 362 -39.55 -17.85 2.37
N ARG A 363 -38.87 -18.81 3.01
CA ARG A 363 -39.01 -20.25 2.70
C ARG A 363 -40.42 -20.76 2.97
N LEU A 364 -41.04 -20.30 4.04
CA LEU A 364 -42.41 -20.65 4.39
C LEU A 364 -43.42 -20.10 3.38
N ALA A 365 -43.23 -18.88 2.88
CA ALA A 365 -44.05 -18.30 1.82
C ALA A 365 -43.95 -19.09 0.50
N LEU A 366 -42.73 -19.48 0.11
CA LEU A 366 -42.51 -20.33 -1.06
C LEU A 366 -43.18 -21.70 -0.92
N PHE A 367 -43.05 -22.33 0.25
CA PHE A 367 -43.74 -23.58 0.55
C PHE A 367 -45.26 -23.43 0.49
N LYS A 368 -45.83 -22.40 1.12
CA LYS A 368 -47.27 -22.10 1.09
C LYS A 368 -47.79 -21.95 -0.35
N LYS A 369 -47.03 -21.26 -1.21
CA LYS A 369 -47.37 -21.09 -2.63
C LYS A 369 -47.34 -22.43 -3.38
N ALA A 370 -46.34 -23.27 -3.13
CA ALA A 370 -46.23 -24.59 -3.74
C ALA A 370 -47.31 -25.58 -3.24
N SER A 371 -47.74 -25.43 -1.98
CA SER A 371 -48.71 -26.30 -1.30
C SER A 371 -50.18 -25.81 -1.38
N GLN A 372 -50.46 -24.80 -2.21
CA GLN A 372 -51.78 -24.14 -2.23
C GLN A 372 -52.89 -25.05 -2.78
N LYS A 373 -52.56 -25.96 -3.71
CA LYS A 373 -53.52 -26.85 -4.38
C LYS A 373 -53.86 -28.12 -3.58
N GLN A 374 -53.09 -28.38 -2.52
CA GLN A 374 -53.20 -29.55 -1.69
C GLN A 374 -54.29 -29.32 -0.64
N GLN A 375 -55.11 -30.34 -0.41
CA GLN A 375 -56.28 -30.31 0.46
C GLN A 375 -56.30 -31.61 1.29
N GLY A 376 -57.00 -31.58 2.43
CA GLY A 376 -57.09 -32.71 3.35
C GLY A 376 -56.73 -32.34 4.79
N GLU A 377 -57.19 -33.15 5.73
CA GLU A 377 -57.07 -32.88 7.18
C GLU A 377 -55.61 -32.72 7.63
N GLU A 378 -54.70 -33.54 7.12
CA GLU A 378 -53.28 -33.46 7.47
C GLU A 378 -52.59 -32.19 6.91
N TRP A 379 -53.02 -31.70 5.74
CA TRP A 379 -52.54 -30.44 5.16
C TRP A 379 -53.04 -29.23 5.95
N GLU A 380 -54.25 -29.28 6.51
CA GLU A 380 -54.76 -28.24 7.41
C GLU A 380 -54.00 -28.22 8.74
N ARG A 381 -53.71 -29.39 9.31
CA ARG A 381 -52.86 -29.51 10.52
C ARG A 381 -51.48 -28.88 10.28
N LEU A 382 -50.84 -29.18 9.15
CA LEU A 382 -49.56 -28.59 8.78
C LEU A 382 -49.68 -27.06 8.60
N ARG A 383 -50.71 -26.56 7.92
CA ARG A 383 -50.91 -25.10 7.74
C ARG A 383 -51.03 -24.37 9.07
N LYS A 384 -51.80 -24.91 10.02
CA LYS A 384 -51.97 -24.34 11.36
C LYS A 384 -50.66 -24.31 12.15
N LEU A 385 -49.83 -25.35 12.00
CA LEU A 385 -48.50 -25.39 12.59
C LEU A 385 -47.58 -24.29 12.01
N LEU A 386 -47.63 -24.09 10.69
CA LEU A 386 -46.85 -23.08 9.97
C LEU A 386 -47.32 -21.62 10.18
N GLU A 387 -48.37 -21.37 10.97
CA GLU A 387 -48.77 -20.01 11.36
C GLU A 387 -47.87 -19.41 12.45
N LYS A 388 -47.14 -20.26 13.19
CA LYS A 388 -46.20 -19.84 14.25
C LYS A 388 -44.76 -20.22 13.91
N PRO A 389 -44.16 -19.63 12.85
CA PRO A 389 -42.85 -20.04 12.34
C PRO A 389 -41.73 -20.00 13.36
N THR A 390 -41.78 -19.03 14.28
CA THR A 390 -40.74 -18.87 15.31
C THR A 390 -40.73 -20.02 16.32
N GLN A 391 -41.77 -20.84 16.44
CA GLN A 391 -41.80 -21.94 17.40
C GLN A 391 -41.47 -23.30 16.77
N LEU A 392 -41.33 -23.35 15.45
CA LEU A 392 -41.08 -24.59 14.72
C LEU A 392 -39.74 -25.23 15.09
N LYS A 393 -39.78 -26.54 15.27
CA LYS A 393 -38.62 -27.44 15.43
C LYS A 393 -38.68 -28.55 14.38
N ASP A 394 -37.58 -29.29 14.24
CA ASP A 394 -37.50 -30.43 13.31
C ASP A 394 -38.55 -31.51 13.62
N GLU A 395 -38.80 -31.75 14.90
CA GLU A 395 -39.81 -32.70 15.40
C GLU A 395 -41.24 -32.34 14.97
N ASP A 396 -41.52 -31.05 14.81
CA ASP A 396 -42.84 -30.57 14.39
C ASP A 396 -43.11 -30.85 12.89
N LEU A 397 -42.05 -30.91 12.08
CA LEU A 397 -42.13 -31.15 10.64
C LEU A 397 -42.08 -32.64 10.28
N ALA A 398 -41.39 -33.46 11.07
CA ALA A 398 -41.16 -34.88 10.79
C ALA A 398 -42.43 -35.72 10.50
N PRO A 399 -43.57 -35.54 11.23
CA PRO A 399 -44.79 -36.30 10.96
C PRO A 399 -45.39 -36.06 9.58
N PHE A 400 -45.11 -34.92 8.95
CA PHE A 400 -45.70 -34.52 7.68
C PHE A 400 -44.83 -34.88 6.47
N GLU A 401 -43.66 -35.48 6.67
CA GLU A 401 -42.74 -35.88 5.60
C GLU A 401 -43.41 -36.82 4.58
N GLY A 402 -44.32 -37.68 5.04
CA GLY A 402 -45.08 -38.62 4.19
C GLY A 402 -46.08 -37.95 3.23
N LEU A 403 -46.47 -36.70 3.49
CA LEU A 403 -47.36 -35.93 2.60
C LEU A 403 -46.63 -35.36 1.39
N ILE A 404 -45.30 -35.27 1.47
CA ILE A 404 -44.50 -34.55 0.48
C ILE A 404 -44.06 -35.52 -0.62
N PRO A 405 -44.33 -35.22 -1.90
CA PRO A 405 -43.93 -36.08 -2.99
C PRO A 405 -42.39 -36.22 -3.04
N PRO A 406 -41.85 -37.35 -3.54
CA PRO A 406 -40.41 -37.60 -3.53
C PRO A 406 -39.61 -36.66 -4.46
N LYS A 407 -40.25 -36.04 -5.45
CA LYS A 407 -39.64 -35.10 -6.41
C LYS A 407 -40.60 -33.98 -6.78
N GLY A 408 -40.05 -32.89 -7.33
CA GLY A 408 -40.79 -31.74 -7.86
C GLY A 408 -40.71 -30.51 -6.95
N ASN A 409 -41.36 -29.42 -7.38
CA ASN A 409 -41.25 -28.09 -6.75
C ASN A 409 -41.69 -28.10 -5.27
N LEU A 410 -42.71 -28.88 -4.94
CA LEU A 410 -43.19 -29.00 -3.55
C LEU A 410 -42.15 -29.66 -2.64
N ARG A 411 -41.39 -30.66 -3.14
CA ARG A 411 -40.29 -31.28 -2.40
C ARG A 411 -39.15 -30.30 -2.17
N ALA A 412 -38.75 -29.57 -3.20
CA ALA A 412 -37.68 -28.57 -3.09
C ALA A 412 -38.04 -27.48 -2.08
N ALA A 413 -39.28 -26.98 -2.12
CA ALA A 413 -39.77 -25.99 -1.16
C ALA A 413 -39.86 -26.55 0.28
N TRP A 414 -40.26 -27.82 0.44
CA TRP A 414 -40.27 -28.51 1.73
C TRP A 414 -38.86 -28.66 2.33
N GLU A 415 -37.90 -29.11 1.54
CA GLU A 415 -36.50 -29.23 1.97
C GLU A 415 -35.90 -27.87 2.36
N GLY A 416 -36.20 -26.83 1.58
CA GLY A 416 -35.79 -25.46 1.91
C GLY A 416 -36.38 -24.97 3.23
N LEU A 417 -37.65 -25.26 3.50
CA LEU A 417 -38.31 -24.93 4.77
C LEU A 417 -37.70 -25.72 5.93
N LYS A 418 -37.52 -27.03 5.77
CA LYS A 418 -36.91 -27.91 6.78
C LYS A 418 -35.51 -27.44 7.13
N ARG A 419 -34.67 -27.16 6.12
CA ARG A 419 -33.33 -26.60 6.32
C ARG A 419 -33.36 -25.29 7.09
N ALA A 420 -34.30 -24.39 6.78
CA ALA A 420 -34.40 -23.12 7.48
C ALA A 420 -34.83 -23.27 8.94
N VAL A 421 -35.79 -24.16 9.23
CA VAL A 421 -36.20 -24.47 10.61
C VAL A 421 -35.04 -25.07 11.39
N HIS A 422 -34.34 -26.03 10.79
CA HIS A 422 -33.19 -26.68 11.37
C HIS A 422 -32.04 -25.71 11.66
N THR A 423 -31.70 -24.85 10.70
CA THR A 423 -30.70 -23.78 10.85
C THR A 423 -31.05 -22.84 12.00
N LEU A 424 -32.33 -22.43 12.11
CA LEU A 424 -32.79 -21.60 13.22
C LEU A 424 -32.63 -22.31 14.58
N GLY A 425 -32.88 -23.62 14.62
CA GLY A 425 -32.61 -24.48 15.78
C GLY A 425 -31.14 -24.43 16.22
N ILE A 426 -30.22 -24.60 15.26
CA ILE A 426 -28.77 -24.55 15.51
C ILE A 426 -28.35 -23.14 15.99
N LEU A 427 -28.84 -22.08 15.34
CA LEU A 427 -28.53 -20.70 15.75
C LEU A 427 -28.99 -20.40 17.18
N ARG A 428 -30.14 -20.96 17.60
CA ARG A 428 -30.64 -20.83 18.98
C ARG A 428 -29.80 -21.57 20.01
N GLN A 429 -29.20 -22.69 19.64
CA GLN A 429 -28.22 -23.38 20.50
C GLN A 429 -26.94 -22.55 20.64
N GLY A 430 -26.66 -21.70 19.64
CA GLY A 430 -25.50 -20.84 19.59
C GLY A 430 -24.35 -21.50 18.83
N ILE A 431 -23.76 -20.72 17.91
CA ILE A 431 -22.57 -21.12 17.17
C ILE A 431 -21.39 -20.32 17.71
N PRO A 432 -20.52 -20.90 18.56
CA PRO A 432 -19.29 -20.24 18.99
C PRO A 432 -18.43 -19.93 17.78
N HIS A 433 -18.04 -18.67 17.64
CA HIS A 433 -17.18 -18.22 16.55
C HIS A 433 -16.23 -17.14 17.03
N GLN A 434 -15.15 -17.00 16.28
CA GLN A 434 -14.14 -15.96 16.51
C GLN A 434 -14.03 -15.06 15.29
N VAL A 435 -13.93 -13.75 15.51
CA VAL A 435 -13.79 -12.75 14.43
C VAL A 435 -12.37 -12.19 14.48
N LEU A 436 -11.69 -12.22 13.34
CA LEU A 436 -10.33 -11.74 13.15
C LEU A 436 -10.36 -10.52 12.23
N ASN A 437 -9.90 -9.37 12.73
CA ASN A 437 -10.01 -8.08 12.04
C ASN A 437 -8.64 -7.50 11.65
N ALA A 438 -7.58 -8.30 11.67
CA ALA A 438 -6.20 -7.89 11.39
C ALA A 438 -5.70 -6.75 12.30
N LYS A 439 -6.18 -6.70 13.56
CA LYS A 439 -5.79 -5.66 14.54
C LYS A 439 -4.74 -6.15 15.53
N HIS A 440 -4.79 -7.42 15.90
CA HIS A 440 -3.90 -8.01 16.90
C HIS A 440 -3.24 -9.27 16.35
N HIS A 441 -2.24 -9.11 15.48
CA HIS A 441 -1.64 -10.21 14.72
C HIS A 441 -1.23 -11.43 15.57
N ALA A 442 -0.60 -11.22 16.73
CA ALA A 442 -0.18 -12.32 17.61
C ALA A 442 -1.37 -13.11 18.17
N LYS A 443 -2.37 -12.43 18.75
CA LYS A 443 -3.58 -13.08 19.27
C LYS A 443 -4.39 -13.75 18.16
N GLU A 444 -4.50 -13.10 17.01
CA GLU A 444 -5.20 -13.68 15.86
C GLU A 444 -4.48 -14.93 15.34
N ALA A 445 -3.14 -14.95 15.33
CA ALA A 445 -2.37 -16.13 14.97
C ALA A 445 -2.63 -17.31 15.91
N GLU A 446 -2.72 -17.08 17.23
CA GLU A 446 -3.09 -18.12 18.20
C GLU A 446 -4.48 -18.71 17.92
N ILE A 447 -5.45 -17.86 17.58
CA ILE A 447 -6.80 -18.29 17.23
C ILE A 447 -6.79 -19.12 15.94
N VAL A 448 -6.08 -18.63 14.92
CA VAL A 448 -5.99 -19.27 13.60
C VAL A 448 -5.31 -20.64 13.71
N ALA A 449 -4.28 -20.76 14.55
CA ALA A 449 -3.61 -22.03 14.81
C ALA A 449 -4.57 -23.11 15.36
N GLN A 450 -5.70 -22.71 15.95
CA GLN A 450 -6.73 -23.62 16.47
C GLN A 450 -7.97 -23.73 15.58
N ALA A 451 -8.04 -23.00 14.46
CA ALA A 451 -9.22 -22.97 13.59
C ALA A 451 -9.54 -24.32 12.92
N GLY A 452 -8.59 -25.26 12.89
CA GLY A 452 -8.77 -26.60 12.33
C GLY A 452 -9.39 -27.62 13.28
N ARG A 453 -9.79 -27.24 14.50
CA ARG A 453 -10.44 -28.13 15.46
C ARG A 453 -11.91 -28.38 15.14
N SER A 454 -12.44 -29.55 15.47
CA SER A 454 -13.86 -29.85 15.28
C SER A 454 -14.77 -28.82 15.97
N LYS A 455 -15.92 -28.54 15.34
CA LYS A 455 -16.89 -27.50 15.78
C LYS A 455 -16.31 -26.08 15.91
N THR A 456 -15.23 -25.76 15.20
CA THR A 456 -14.67 -24.40 15.21
C THR A 456 -15.16 -23.59 14.01
N VAL A 457 -15.63 -22.37 14.28
CA VAL A 457 -16.00 -21.39 13.25
C VAL A 457 -15.14 -20.14 13.42
N THR A 458 -14.46 -19.73 12.37
CA THR A 458 -13.61 -18.53 12.37
C THR A 458 -14.00 -17.63 11.22
N ILE A 459 -14.22 -16.35 11.50
CA ILE A 459 -14.52 -15.31 10.52
C ILE A 459 -13.27 -14.44 10.39
N ALA A 460 -12.61 -14.51 9.23
CA ALA A 460 -11.41 -13.75 8.91
C ALA A 460 -11.76 -12.60 7.96
N THR A 461 -11.51 -11.37 8.40
CA THR A 461 -11.64 -10.19 7.55
C THR A 461 -10.44 -10.07 6.61
N ASN A 462 -10.73 -9.98 5.31
CA ASN A 462 -9.77 -9.95 4.21
C ASN A 462 -8.82 -11.16 4.25
N MET A 463 -7.62 -10.97 4.78
CA MET A 463 -6.61 -12.03 4.95
C MET A 463 -6.09 -12.11 6.39
N ALA A 464 -6.93 -11.76 7.38
CA ALA A 464 -6.61 -11.90 8.79
C ALA A 464 -6.12 -13.33 9.12
N GLY A 465 -5.14 -13.43 10.02
CA GLY A 465 -4.48 -14.71 10.30
C GLY A 465 -3.46 -15.17 9.25
N ARG A 466 -2.98 -14.28 8.36
CA ARG A 466 -1.89 -14.57 7.41
C ARG A 466 -0.62 -15.07 8.09
N GLY A 467 0.08 -15.96 7.38
CA GLY A 467 1.33 -16.56 7.82
C GLY A 467 1.19 -17.66 8.88
N THR A 468 -0.01 -17.90 9.44
CA THR A 468 -0.23 -19.01 10.38
C THR A 468 -0.95 -20.18 9.71
N ASP A 469 -0.36 -21.36 9.86
CA ASP A 469 -0.90 -22.61 9.30
C ASP A 469 -2.05 -23.14 10.15
N ILE A 470 -3.13 -23.52 9.48
CA ILE A 470 -4.29 -24.15 10.11
C ILE A 470 -4.12 -25.67 9.96
N LYS A 471 -3.64 -26.32 11.03
CA LYS A 471 -3.56 -27.79 11.12
C LYS A 471 -4.92 -28.36 11.53
N LEU A 472 -5.34 -29.45 10.88
CA LEU A 472 -6.54 -30.18 11.30
C LEU A 472 -6.35 -30.73 12.73
N GLY A 473 -7.36 -30.63 13.59
CA GLY A 473 -7.23 -30.99 15.01
C GLY A 473 -6.58 -29.92 15.90
N GLY A 474 -6.19 -28.77 15.32
CA GLY A 474 -5.51 -27.68 16.01
C GLY A 474 -3.99 -27.88 16.08
N ASN A 475 -3.25 -26.79 16.29
CA ASN A 475 -1.80 -26.85 16.39
C ASN A 475 -1.35 -27.14 17.84
N PRO A 476 -0.81 -28.33 18.14
CA PRO A 476 -0.38 -28.68 19.50
C PRO A 476 0.84 -27.87 19.97
N GLU A 477 1.69 -27.40 19.04
CA GLU A 477 2.86 -26.57 19.37
C GLU A 477 2.43 -25.25 20.01
N TYR A 478 1.40 -24.59 19.47
CA TYR A 478 0.87 -23.33 20.02
C TYR A 478 0.21 -23.53 21.38
N LEU A 479 -0.50 -24.64 21.58
CA LEU A 479 -1.12 -24.95 22.87
C LEU A 479 -0.07 -25.27 23.95
N ALA A 480 0.97 -26.02 23.58
CA ALA A 480 2.09 -26.32 24.46
C ALA A 480 2.88 -25.05 24.80
N ALA A 481 3.16 -24.19 23.82
CA ALA A 481 3.81 -22.90 24.04
C ALA A 481 3.01 -22.02 25.03
N ALA A 482 1.70 -21.86 24.81
CA ALA A 482 0.84 -21.08 25.71
C ALA A 482 0.76 -21.65 27.13
N LEU A 483 0.92 -22.97 27.30
CA LEU A 483 0.99 -23.61 28.61
C LEU A 483 2.33 -23.34 29.30
N LEU A 484 3.44 -23.39 28.57
CA LEU A 484 4.77 -23.11 29.10
C LEU A 484 4.97 -21.62 29.42
N GLU A 485 4.43 -20.71 28.61
CA GLU A 485 4.45 -19.26 28.88
C GLU A 485 3.76 -18.90 30.20
N LYS A 486 2.65 -19.59 30.54
CA LYS A 486 1.97 -19.40 31.83
C LYS A 486 2.82 -19.80 33.04
N GLU A 487 3.77 -20.70 32.84
CA GLU A 487 4.72 -21.16 33.86
C GLU A 487 6.03 -20.34 33.85
N GLY A 488 6.11 -19.30 33.00
CA GLY A 488 7.24 -18.37 32.93
C GLY A 488 8.35 -18.76 31.94
N PHE A 489 8.13 -19.77 31.09
CA PHE A 489 9.07 -20.10 30.02
C PHE A 489 8.84 -19.22 28.80
N ASP A 490 9.91 -18.65 28.26
CA ASP A 490 9.85 -17.91 26.99
C ASP A 490 9.81 -18.89 25.81
N ARG A 491 8.74 -18.87 25.02
CA ARG A 491 8.59 -19.73 23.83
C ARG A 491 9.68 -19.51 22.79
N TYR A 492 10.29 -18.32 22.77
CA TYR A 492 11.31 -17.96 21.77
C TYR A 492 12.72 -18.33 22.23
N GLU A 493 12.87 -18.86 23.44
CA GLU A 493 14.10 -19.53 23.87
C GLU A 493 14.25 -20.84 23.07
N TRP A 494 15.45 -21.06 22.51
CA TRP A 494 15.64 -22.09 21.49
C TRP A 494 15.47 -23.51 22.02
N LYS A 495 15.85 -23.78 23.27
CA LYS A 495 15.66 -25.09 23.90
C LYS A 495 14.20 -25.32 24.25
N VAL A 496 13.46 -24.28 24.66
CA VAL A 496 12.01 -24.36 24.91
C VAL A 496 11.27 -24.73 23.62
N GLU A 497 11.52 -24.02 22.52
CA GLU A 497 10.93 -24.33 21.21
C GLU A 497 11.31 -25.74 20.74
N LEU A 498 12.60 -26.11 20.88
CA LEU A 498 13.06 -27.45 20.51
C LEU A 498 12.37 -28.52 21.36
N PHE A 499 12.24 -28.31 22.67
CA PHE A 499 11.53 -29.21 23.58
C PHE A 499 10.08 -29.42 23.13
N ILE A 500 9.34 -28.34 22.84
CA ILE A 500 7.96 -28.42 22.33
C ILE A 500 7.91 -29.27 21.05
N LYS A 501 8.79 -29.00 20.08
CA LYS A 501 8.85 -29.76 18.83
C LYS A 501 9.13 -31.25 19.06
N LYS A 502 10.07 -31.58 19.95
CA LYS A 502 10.41 -32.98 20.29
C LYS A 502 9.25 -33.70 20.97
N MET A 503 8.57 -33.04 21.90
CA MET A 503 7.37 -33.58 22.55
C MET A 503 6.24 -33.86 21.55
N VAL A 504 5.93 -32.89 20.69
CA VAL A 504 4.90 -33.01 19.65
C VAL A 504 5.26 -34.08 18.61
N ALA A 505 6.54 -34.20 18.25
CA ALA A 505 7.04 -35.23 17.34
C ALA A 505 7.08 -36.64 17.96
N GLY A 506 6.90 -36.79 19.28
CA GLY A 506 6.99 -38.07 19.98
C GLY A 506 8.41 -38.56 20.24
N GLN A 507 9.40 -37.67 20.21
CA GLN A 507 10.80 -37.98 20.48
C GLN A 507 11.10 -37.87 21.98
N GLU A 508 10.57 -38.81 22.77
CA GLU A 508 10.53 -38.71 24.24
C GLU A 508 11.90 -38.66 24.92
N GLU A 509 12.91 -39.39 24.41
CA GLU A 509 14.26 -39.39 25.01
C GLU A 509 14.92 -38.00 24.91
N GLU A 510 14.90 -37.40 23.73
CA GLU A 510 15.46 -36.06 23.50
C GLU A 510 14.67 -34.98 24.25
N ALA A 511 13.34 -35.09 24.26
CA ALA A 511 12.49 -34.16 25.01
C ALA A 511 12.77 -34.22 26.51
N ARG A 512 12.99 -35.42 27.06
CA ARG A 512 13.30 -35.60 28.49
C ARG A 512 14.65 -34.97 28.86
N ALA A 513 15.66 -35.11 28.00
CA ALA A 513 16.96 -34.47 28.20
C ALA A 513 16.82 -32.93 28.25
N LEU A 514 16.10 -32.35 27.29
CA LEU A 514 15.83 -30.91 27.26
C LEU A 514 15.00 -30.44 28.47
N ALA A 515 14.00 -31.21 28.89
CA ALA A 515 13.19 -30.89 30.05
C ALA A 515 14.01 -30.85 31.34
N GLN A 516 14.98 -31.77 31.51
CA GLN A 516 15.88 -31.77 32.65
C GLN A 516 16.77 -30.51 32.67
N GLU A 517 17.32 -30.12 31.53
CA GLU A 517 18.13 -28.90 31.41
C GLU A 517 17.33 -27.62 31.70
N LEU A 518 16.07 -27.59 31.24
CA LEU A 518 15.17 -26.44 31.40
C LEU A 518 14.46 -26.41 32.76
N GLY A 519 14.49 -27.49 33.53
CA GLY A 519 13.73 -27.61 34.77
C GLY A 519 12.21 -27.74 34.57
N ILE A 520 11.77 -28.28 33.43
CA ILE A 520 10.35 -28.47 33.12
C ILE A 520 9.82 -29.68 33.90
N LYS A 521 8.86 -29.42 34.81
CA LYS A 521 8.24 -30.45 35.67
C LYS A 521 7.53 -31.52 34.84
N GLU A 522 7.60 -32.77 35.31
CA GLU A 522 6.91 -33.93 34.71
C GLU A 522 5.40 -33.69 34.50
N GLU A 523 4.74 -32.94 35.40
CA GLU A 523 3.32 -32.58 35.24
C GLU A 523 3.06 -31.78 33.95
N LEU A 524 3.95 -30.86 33.58
CA LEU A 524 3.81 -30.08 32.34
C LEU A 524 4.08 -30.95 31.11
N GLN A 525 5.04 -31.88 31.21
CA GLN A 525 5.32 -32.84 30.15
C GLN A 525 4.09 -33.72 29.87
N GLU A 526 3.42 -34.20 30.92
CA GLU A 526 2.18 -34.99 30.78
C GLU A 526 1.04 -34.18 30.17
N LYS A 527 0.85 -32.92 30.59
CA LYS A 527 -0.16 -32.03 29.98
C LYS A 527 0.11 -31.80 28.49
N ILE A 528 1.38 -31.62 28.09
CA ILE A 528 1.76 -31.48 26.68
C ILE A 528 1.50 -32.78 25.91
N ARG A 529 1.77 -33.95 26.51
CA ARG A 529 1.43 -35.26 25.93
C ARG A 529 -0.08 -35.40 25.73
N GLN A 530 -0.88 -35.01 26.72
CA GLN A 530 -2.34 -34.99 26.61
C GLN A 530 -2.81 -34.08 25.47
N ILE A 531 -2.30 -32.84 25.38
CA ILE A 531 -2.61 -31.91 24.29
C ILE A 531 -2.30 -32.55 22.92
N ARG A 532 -1.15 -33.20 22.78
CA ARG A 532 -0.74 -33.88 21.54
C ARG A 532 -1.75 -34.96 21.15
N GLU A 533 -2.11 -35.85 22.06
CA GLU A 533 -3.05 -36.94 21.78
C GLU A 533 -4.46 -36.43 21.50
N GLU A 534 -4.92 -35.39 22.22
CA GLU A 534 -6.21 -34.74 21.95
C GLU A 534 -6.26 -34.11 20.56
N CYS A 535 -5.22 -33.37 20.17
CA CYS A 535 -5.12 -32.78 18.84
C CYS A 535 -5.08 -33.87 17.75
N LYS A 536 -4.35 -34.96 17.96
CA LYS A 536 -4.26 -36.08 17.02
C LYS A 536 -5.60 -36.80 16.85
N ALA A 537 -6.32 -37.05 17.95
CA ALA A 537 -7.66 -37.65 17.89
C ALA A 537 -8.70 -36.71 17.24
N ASP A 538 -8.56 -35.40 17.42
CA ASP A 538 -9.40 -34.42 16.71
C ASP A 538 -9.03 -34.30 15.23
N GLU A 539 -7.74 -34.42 14.88
CA GLU A 539 -7.25 -34.44 13.50
C GLU A 539 -7.92 -35.56 12.70
N GLU A 540 -7.92 -36.79 13.22
CA GLU A 540 -8.55 -37.95 12.58
C GLU A 540 -10.06 -37.73 12.36
N ARG A 541 -10.75 -37.17 13.38
CA ARG A 541 -12.18 -36.82 13.27
C ARG A 541 -12.40 -35.78 12.18
N VAL A 542 -11.64 -34.69 12.17
CA VAL A 542 -11.78 -33.61 11.19
C VAL A 542 -11.47 -34.10 9.78
N ARG A 543 -10.45 -34.95 9.60
CA ARG A 543 -10.16 -35.60 8.31
C ARG A 543 -11.36 -36.40 7.80
N ALA A 544 -11.98 -37.21 8.66
CA ALA A 544 -13.17 -38.00 8.31
C ALA A 544 -14.40 -37.12 7.99
N LEU A 545 -14.51 -35.94 8.61
CA LEU A 545 -15.55 -34.95 8.31
C LEU A 545 -15.32 -34.18 7.00
N GLY A 546 -14.22 -34.43 6.29
CA GLY A 546 -13.89 -33.77 5.02
C GLY A 546 -12.92 -32.60 5.16
N GLY A 547 -12.30 -32.41 6.32
CA GLY A 547 -11.26 -31.41 6.58
C GLY A 547 -11.79 -29.99 6.73
N LEU A 548 -10.89 -29.01 6.65
CA LEU A 548 -11.23 -27.59 6.76
C LEU A 548 -12.07 -27.14 5.55
N PHE A 549 -13.18 -26.44 5.82
CA PHE A 549 -14.02 -25.87 4.78
C PHE A 549 -13.88 -24.34 4.75
N ILE A 550 -13.59 -23.81 3.56
CA ILE A 550 -13.41 -22.38 3.32
C ILE A 550 -14.66 -21.79 2.68
N LEU A 551 -15.17 -20.71 3.27
CA LEU A 551 -16.30 -19.95 2.75
C LEU A 551 -15.85 -18.53 2.39
N GLY A 552 -15.72 -18.23 1.11
CA GLY A 552 -15.59 -16.84 0.66
C GLY A 552 -16.96 -16.19 0.59
N THR A 553 -17.19 -15.10 1.32
CA THR A 553 -18.50 -14.41 1.27
C THR A 553 -18.66 -13.55 0.02
N GLU A 554 -17.55 -13.26 -0.65
CA GLU A 554 -17.43 -12.40 -1.84
C GLU A 554 -16.16 -12.77 -2.62
N ARG A 555 -16.07 -12.31 -3.86
CA ARG A 555 -14.84 -12.36 -4.67
C ARG A 555 -13.99 -11.12 -4.38
N HIS A 556 -12.69 -11.31 -4.22
CA HIS A 556 -11.74 -10.21 -4.08
C HIS A 556 -11.44 -9.55 -5.44
N GLU A 557 -10.72 -8.43 -5.40
CA GLU A 557 -10.26 -7.70 -6.60
C GLU A 557 -9.41 -8.55 -7.55
N SER A 558 -8.77 -9.61 -7.04
CA SER A 558 -7.99 -10.55 -7.83
C SER A 558 -8.29 -12.01 -7.49
N ARG A 559 -8.25 -12.86 -8.51
CA ARG A 559 -8.39 -14.32 -8.38
C ARG A 559 -7.29 -14.91 -7.51
N ARG A 560 -6.12 -14.27 -7.47
CA ARG A 560 -4.98 -14.66 -6.66
C ARG A 560 -5.32 -14.67 -5.17
N ILE A 561 -5.90 -13.58 -4.69
CA ILE A 561 -6.29 -13.41 -3.27
C ILE A 561 -7.37 -14.44 -2.90
N ASP A 562 -8.35 -14.66 -3.79
CA ASP A 562 -9.34 -15.73 -3.58
C ASP A 562 -8.67 -17.11 -3.45
N ASN A 563 -7.68 -17.41 -4.29
CA ASN A 563 -6.96 -18.67 -4.25
C ASN A 563 -6.10 -18.82 -2.99
N GLN A 564 -5.57 -17.73 -2.42
CA GLN A 564 -4.90 -17.75 -1.13
C GLN A 564 -5.87 -18.14 -0.01
N LEU A 565 -7.10 -17.60 -0.03
CA LEU A 565 -8.16 -17.99 0.91
C LEU A 565 -8.51 -19.49 0.75
N ARG A 566 -8.69 -19.99 -0.48
CA ARG A 566 -8.86 -21.44 -0.74
C ARG A 566 -7.68 -22.27 -0.23
N GLY A 567 -6.47 -21.75 -0.43
CA GLY A 567 -5.18 -22.33 -0.02
C GLY A 567 -5.00 -22.51 1.49
N ARG A 568 -5.90 -21.94 2.31
CA ARG A 568 -5.93 -22.21 3.75
C ARG A 568 -6.39 -23.64 4.07
N ALA A 569 -7.17 -24.27 3.20
CA ALA A 569 -7.57 -25.67 3.33
C ALA A 569 -6.75 -26.61 2.44
N GLY A 570 -6.72 -27.89 2.82
CA GLY A 570 -6.06 -28.97 2.08
C GLY A 570 -4.53 -28.90 2.05
N ARG A 571 -3.92 -28.35 3.11
CA ARG A 571 -2.46 -28.29 3.25
C ARG A 571 -1.88 -29.70 3.38
N GLN A 572 -0.68 -29.93 2.84
CA GLN A 572 0.02 -31.24 2.94
C GLN A 572 -0.84 -32.45 2.52
N GLY A 573 -1.70 -32.28 1.51
CA GLY A 573 -2.58 -33.35 0.99
C GLY A 573 -3.74 -33.71 1.92
N ASP A 574 -4.08 -32.84 2.87
CA ASP A 574 -5.24 -33.03 3.72
C ASP A 574 -6.56 -32.87 2.93
N PRO A 575 -7.64 -33.52 3.37
CA PRO A 575 -8.96 -33.23 2.85
C PRO A 575 -9.34 -31.78 3.17
N GLY A 576 -10.19 -31.21 2.34
CA GLY A 576 -10.72 -29.86 2.54
C GLY A 576 -11.67 -29.48 1.42
N GLY A 577 -12.42 -28.41 1.64
CA GLY A 577 -13.31 -27.85 0.63
C GLY A 577 -13.24 -26.34 0.59
N SER A 578 -13.63 -25.75 -0.53
CA SER A 578 -13.84 -24.30 -0.62
C SER A 578 -15.06 -23.97 -1.46
N ARG A 579 -15.76 -22.89 -1.11
CA ARG A 579 -16.87 -22.34 -1.90
C ARG A 579 -16.92 -20.83 -1.74
N PHE A 580 -17.27 -20.14 -2.83
CA PHE A 580 -17.50 -18.70 -2.82
C PHE A 580 -18.98 -18.39 -3.01
N TYR A 581 -19.44 -17.38 -2.29
CA TYR A 581 -20.75 -16.78 -2.43
C TYR A 581 -20.58 -15.40 -3.07
N VAL A 582 -21.45 -15.06 -4.01
CA VAL A 582 -21.39 -13.77 -4.72
C VAL A 582 -22.79 -13.20 -4.84
N SER A 583 -22.94 -11.89 -4.74
CA SER A 583 -24.16 -11.19 -5.11
C SER A 583 -23.91 -10.07 -6.13
N PHE A 584 -24.95 -9.69 -6.87
CA PHE A 584 -24.86 -8.55 -7.78
C PHE A 584 -24.80 -7.20 -7.06
N ASP A 585 -25.10 -7.17 -5.76
CA ASP A 585 -24.97 -5.98 -4.92
C ASP A 585 -23.57 -5.86 -4.30
N ASP A 586 -22.69 -6.87 -4.45
CA ASP A 586 -21.32 -6.85 -3.94
C ASP A 586 -20.48 -5.79 -4.68
N ASP A 587 -19.47 -5.24 -3.99
CA ASP A 587 -18.67 -4.10 -4.48
C ASP A 587 -18.02 -4.38 -5.84
N LEU A 588 -17.47 -5.59 -6.02
CA LEU A 588 -16.88 -6.02 -7.29
C LEU A 588 -17.89 -5.95 -8.44
N MET A 589 -19.13 -6.37 -8.19
CA MET A 589 -20.16 -6.42 -9.22
C MET A 589 -20.67 -5.02 -9.52
N ARG A 590 -20.97 -4.22 -8.49
CA ARG A 590 -21.47 -2.85 -8.64
C ARG A 590 -20.51 -1.91 -9.37
N LEU A 591 -19.21 -2.04 -9.14
CA LEU A 591 -18.22 -1.11 -9.68
C LEU A 591 -17.76 -1.45 -11.10
N PHE A 592 -17.83 -2.72 -11.50
CA PHE A 592 -17.14 -3.19 -12.72
C PHE A 592 -18.03 -3.94 -13.72
N VAL A 593 -19.25 -4.29 -13.33
CA VAL A 593 -20.25 -4.85 -14.26
C VAL A 593 -20.98 -3.71 -14.95
N PRO A 594 -21.14 -3.73 -16.28
CA PRO A 594 -21.87 -2.67 -16.99
C PRO A 594 -23.34 -2.59 -16.54
N ASP A 595 -23.87 -1.37 -16.39
CA ASP A 595 -25.26 -1.12 -15.97
C ASP A 595 -26.30 -1.87 -16.81
N ARG A 596 -26.03 -2.07 -18.11
CA ARG A 596 -26.90 -2.83 -19.00
C ARG A 596 -27.09 -4.29 -18.56
N VAL A 597 -26.05 -4.91 -18.01
CA VAL A 597 -26.10 -6.30 -17.53
C VAL A 597 -26.93 -6.36 -16.24
N ILE A 598 -26.74 -5.40 -15.34
CA ILE A 598 -27.52 -5.29 -14.09
C ILE A 598 -29.01 -5.10 -14.43
N ALA A 599 -29.34 -4.15 -15.30
CA ALA A 599 -30.71 -3.90 -15.73
C ALA A 599 -31.37 -5.08 -16.48
N MET A 600 -30.58 -5.89 -17.18
CA MET A 600 -31.06 -7.11 -17.82
C MET A 600 -31.40 -8.18 -16.78
N LEU A 601 -30.54 -8.38 -15.78
CA LEU A 601 -30.76 -9.35 -14.71
C LEU A 601 -31.99 -8.98 -13.87
N ASP A 602 -32.22 -7.69 -13.63
CA ASP A 602 -33.42 -7.20 -12.95
C ASP A 602 -34.69 -7.52 -13.73
N ARG A 603 -34.66 -7.39 -15.06
CA ARG A 603 -35.79 -7.75 -15.93
C ARG A 603 -36.02 -9.26 -16.01
N MET A 604 -35.01 -10.07 -15.77
CA MET A 604 -35.14 -11.53 -15.76
C MET A 604 -35.90 -12.05 -14.54
N GLY A 605 -36.10 -11.21 -13.51
CA GLY A 605 -36.97 -11.53 -12.38
C GLY A 605 -36.50 -12.73 -11.57
N PHE A 606 -35.18 -12.89 -11.41
CA PHE A 606 -34.62 -13.95 -10.55
C PHE A 606 -35.14 -13.80 -9.12
N ASP A 607 -35.45 -14.93 -8.47
CA ASP A 607 -35.87 -14.94 -7.08
C ASP A 607 -34.67 -14.58 -6.18
N ASP A 608 -34.84 -13.55 -5.35
CA ASP A 608 -33.81 -13.06 -4.42
C ASP A 608 -33.37 -14.11 -3.39
N SER A 609 -34.16 -15.17 -3.20
CA SER A 609 -33.95 -16.20 -2.20
C SER A 609 -33.26 -17.47 -2.71
N GLU A 610 -33.14 -17.65 -4.02
CA GLU A 610 -32.58 -18.87 -4.62
C GLU A 610 -31.24 -18.61 -5.34
N PRO A 611 -30.34 -19.60 -5.37
CA PRO A 611 -29.13 -19.52 -6.19
C PRO A 611 -29.45 -19.31 -7.67
N ILE A 612 -28.69 -18.44 -8.32
CA ILE A 612 -28.76 -18.19 -9.76
C ILE A 612 -27.79 -19.15 -10.46
N GLU A 613 -28.33 -20.25 -10.95
CA GLU A 613 -27.59 -21.21 -11.78
C GLU A 613 -27.67 -20.80 -13.25
N HIS A 614 -26.91 -19.79 -13.65
CA HIS A 614 -26.86 -19.36 -15.05
C HIS A 614 -25.42 -19.08 -15.54
N PRO A 615 -24.95 -19.70 -16.64
CA PRO A 615 -23.58 -19.53 -17.15
C PRO A 615 -23.16 -18.09 -17.45
N MET A 616 -24.13 -17.19 -17.68
CA MET A 616 -23.87 -15.75 -17.87
C MET A 616 -23.43 -15.08 -16.56
N ALA A 617 -23.98 -15.48 -15.40
CA ALA A 617 -23.64 -14.91 -14.11
C ALA A 617 -22.18 -15.20 -13.77
N THR A 618 -21.75 -16.47 -13.87
CA THR A 618 -20.35 -16.89 -13.66
C THR A 618 -19.39 -16.15 -14.58
N ARG A 619 -19.69 -16.08 -15.89
CA ARG A 619 -18.86 -15.34 -16.87
C ARG A 619 -18.79 -13.85 -16.58
N SER A 620 -19.83 -13.26 -15.99
CA SER A 620 -19.85 -11.83 -15.66
C SER A 620 -18.96 -11.53 -14.46
N ILE A 621 -18.94 -12.42 -13.46
CA ILE A 621 -18.06 -12.35 -12.29
C ILE A 621 -16.59 -12.44 -12.72
N GLU A 622 -16.23 -13.43 -13.52
CA GLU A 622 -14.84 -13.59 -14.01
C GLU A 622 -14.38 -12.37 -14.83
N ARG A 623 -15.27 -11.81 -15.66
CA ARG A 623 -14.97 -10.59 -16.44
C ARG A 623 -14.84 -9.36 -15.55
N ALA A 624 -15.66 -9.23 -14.51
CA ALA A 624 -15.57 -8.13 -13.56
C ALA A 624 -14.23 -8.19 -12.84
N GLN A 625 -13.86 -9.35 -12.28
CA GLN A 625 -12.58 -9.56 -11.60
C GLN A 625 -11.39 -9.26 -12.52
N LYS A 626 -11.39 -9.79 -13.75
CA LYS A 626 -10.32 -9.51 -14.73
C LYS A 626 -10.19 -8.01 -15.05
N ARG A 627 -11.29 -7.27 -15.16
CA ARG A 627 -11.24 -5.81 -15.38
C ARG A 627 -10.62 -5.07 -14.21
N VAL A 628 -10.85 -5.52 -12.98
CA VAL A 628 -10.20 -4.93 -11.80
C VAL A 628 -8.71 -5.20 -11.82
N GLU A 629 -8.31 -6.44 -12.13
CA GLU A 629 -6.90 -6.82 -12.28
C GLU A 629 -6.21 -5.97 -13.36
N ASP A 630 -6.80 -5.87 -14.56
CA ASP A 630 -6.27 -5.06 -15.67
C ASP A 630 -6.17 -3.57 -15.28
N ARG A 631 -7.17 -3.03 -14.55
CA ARG A 631 -7.15 -1.65 -14.06
C ARG A 631 -6.05 -1.43 -13.03
N ASN A 632 -5.92 -2.32 -12.05
CA ASN A 632 -4.89 -2.25 -11.02
C ASN A 632 -3.48 -2.36 -11.63
N PHE A 633 -3.30 -3.26 -12.60
CA PHE A 633 -2.08 -3.37 -13.39
C PHE A 633 -1.76 -2.07 -14.12
N ALA A 634 -2.73 -1.45 -14.80
CA ALA A 634 -2.54 -0.18 -15.49
C ALA A 634 -2.14 0.95 -14.53
N ILE A 635 -2.77 1.04 -13.34
CA ILE A 635 -2.41 2.02 -12.31
C ILE A 635 -0.95 1.83 -11.86
N ARG A 636 -0.53 0.59 -11.55
CA ARG A 636 0.85 0.30 -11.15
C ARG A 636 1.84 0.59 -12.27
N LYS A 637 1.52 0.19 -13.50
CA LYS A 637 2.37 0.43 -14.67
C LYS A 637 2.58 1.93 -14.89
N GLN A 638 1.51 2.72 -14.80
CA GLN A 638 1.58 4.17 -14.94
C GLN A 638 2.40 4.79 -13.79
N LEU A 639 2.17 4.36 -12.54
CA LEU A 639 2.95 4.80 -11.38
C LEU A 639 4.45 4.52 -11.57
N LEU A 640 4.81 3.31 -12.00
CA LEU A 640 6.19 2.91 -12.29
C LEU A 640 6.79 3.73 -13.42
N GLN A 641 6.04 4.00 -14.50
CA GLN A 641 6.52 4.81 -15.62
C GLN A 641 6.93 6.21 -15.19
N PHE A 642 6.10 6.89 -14.38
CA PHE A 642 6.46 8.20 -13.82
C PHE A 642 7.66 8.08 -12.88
N ASP A 643 7.67 7.05 -12.03
CA ASP A 643 8.76 6.85 -11.08
C ASP A 643 10.09 6.42 -11.72
N ASP A 644 10.08 5.82 -12.93
CA ASP A 644 11.30 5.48 -13.67
C ASP A 644 12.05 6.73 -14.16
N VAL A 645 11.32 7.79 -14.49
CA VAL A 645 11.94 9.11 -14.77
C VAL A 645 12.60 9.63 -13.50
N MET A 646 11.89 9.56 -12.37
CA MET A 646 12.41 9.94 -11.05
C MET A 646 13.58 9.08 -10.60
N ALA A 647 13.60 7.79 -10.93
CA ALA A 647 14.61 6.85 -10.48
C ALA A 647 15.99 7.23 -11.00
N ARG A 648 16.09 7.62 -12.28
CA ARG A 648 17.35 8.10 -12.87
C ARG A 648 17.84 9.40 -12.23
N GLN A 649 16.92 10.31 -11.94
CA GLN A 649 17.25 11.58 -11.28
C GLN A 649 17.71 11.35 -9.84
N ARG A 650 17.00 10.49 -9.09
CA ARG A 650 17.37 10.06 -7.74
C ARG A 650 18.73 9.37 -7.71
N GLU A 651 19.03 8.51 -8.68
CA GLU A 651 20.31 7.80 -8.75
C GLU A 651 21.48 8.78 -8.75
N VAL A 652 21.42 9.82 -9.59
CA VAL A 652 22.45 10.86 -9.66
C VAL A 652 22.56 11.63 -8.34
N ILE A 653 21.43 12.16 -7.83
CA ILE A 653 21.41 13.00 -6.63
C ILE A 653 21.81 12.20 -5.38
N TYR A 654 21.34 10.96 -5.24
CA TYR A 654 21.66 10.13 -4.09
C TYR A 654 23.10 9.61 -4.14
N ALA A 655 23.64 9.31 -5.33
CA ALA A 655 25.05 8.98 -5.48
C ALA A 655 25.95 10.15 -5.09
N GLN A 656 25.62 11.37 -5.56
CA GLN A 656 26.31 12.59 -5.18
C GLN A 656 26.23 12.83 -3.67
N ARG A 657 25.04 12.74 -3.08
CA ARG A 657 24.85 12.88 -1.63
C ARG A 657 25.71 11.88 -0.84
N ARG A 658 25.74 10.61 -1.26
CA ARG A 658 26.55 9.57 -0.61
C ARG A 658 28.04 9.83 -0.73
N LEU A 659 28.53 10.31 -1.88
CA LEU A 659 29.91 10.72 -2.05
C LEU A 659 30.28 11.81 -1.04
N ILE A 660 29.41 12.81 -0.86
CA ILE A 660 29.68 13.89 0.09
C ILE A 660 29.54 13.45 1.55
N LEU A 661 28.65 12.50 1.86
CA LEU A 661 28.41 12.04 3.22
C LEU A 661 29.46 11.02 3.70
N LEU A 662 29.87 10.09 2.83
CA LEU A 662 30.73 8.94 3.16
C LEU A 662 32.08 8.94 2.43
N GLY A 663 32.23 9.73 1.38
CA GLY A 663 33.45 9.79 0.57
C GLY A 663 34.64 10.33 1.38
N LYS A 664 35.83 10.00 0.89
CA LYS A 664 37.09 10.49 1.46
C LYS A 664 37.21 11.98 1.22
N ASP A 665 37.94 12.67 2.08
CA ASP A 665 38.12 14.12 1.99
C ASP A 665 38.65 14.59 0.63
N GLU A 666 39.51 13.80 -0.02
CA GLU A 666 39.99 14.04 -1.38
C GLU A 666 38.86 14.00 -2.42
N GLU A 667 37.97 13.02 -2.34
CA GLU A 667 36.86 12.89 -3.29
C GLU A 667 35.84 14.03 -3.11
N VAL A 668 35.64 14.48 -1.88
CA VAL A 668 34.81 15.66 -1.57
C VAL A 668 35.46 16.93 -2.14
N ARG A 669 36.79 17.06 -2.04
CA ARG A 669 37.56 18.15 -2.63
C ARG A 669 37.39 18.25 -4.12
N GLU A 670 37.69 17.17 -4.82
CA GLU A 670 37.61 17.12 -6.27
C GLU A 670 36.18 17.39 -6.75
N ALA A 671 35.16 16.88 -6.04
CA ALA A 671 33.76 17.18 -6.35
C ALA A 671 33.44 18.68 -6.16
N ALA A 672 33.92 19.31 -5.09
CA ALA A 672 33.70 20.74 -4.84
C ALA A 672 34.42 21.62 -5.87
N LEU A 673 35.68 21.31 -6.18
CA LEU A 673 36.46 22.01 -7.21
C LEU A 673 35.80 21.88 -8.58
N GLY A 674 35.37 20.68 -8.97
CA GLY A 674 34.65 20.48 -10.24
C GLY A 674 33.38 21.33 -10.35
N MET A 675 32.62 21.52 -9.26
CA MET A 675 31.46 22.43 -9.29
C MET A 675 31.84 23.89 -9.48
N VAL A 676 32.97 24.32 -8.91
CA VAL A 676 33.52 25.67 -9.10
C VAL A 676 33.98 25.84 -10.55
N GLU A 677 34.74 24.89 -11.08
CA GLU A 677 35.25 24.90 -12.46
C GLU A 677 34.11 25.01 -13.46
N GLU A 678 33.12 24.12 -13.37
CA GLU A 678 31.98 24.12 -14.29
C GLU A 678 31.14 25.41 -14.19
N THR A 679 30.97 25.95 -12.99
CA THR A 679 30.21 27.19 -12.78
C THR A 679 30.94 28.38 -13.41
N VAL A 680 32.23 28.54 -13.13
CA VAL A 680 33.04 29.63 -13.67
C VAL A 680 33.16 29.52 -15.19
N ALA A 681 33.38 28.31 -15.71
CA ALA A 681 33.44 28.06 -17.15
C ALA A 681 32.10 28.37 -17.82
N GLY A 682 30.98 27.89 -17.29
CA GLY A 682 29.65 28.15 -17.85
C GLY A 682 29.27 29.63 -17.82
N VAL A 683 29.62 30.36 -16.74
CA VAL A 683 29.46 31.82 -16.72
C VAL A 683 30.33 32.47 -17.78
N ALA A 684 31.61 32.13 -17.86
CA ALA A 684 32.54 32.71 -18.82
C ALA A 684 32.12 32.45 -20.28
N GLU A 685 31.72 31.23 -20.64
CA GLU A 685 31.26 30.87 -21.99
C GLU A 685 30.04 31.68 -22.46
N ASN A 686 29.15 32.07 -21.54
CA ASN A 686 27.98 32.90 -21.88
C ASN A 686 28.37 34.31 -22.33
N PHE A 687 29.47 34.86 -21.82
CA PHE A 687 29.93 36.22 -22.15
C PHE A 687 31.07 36.23 -23.19
N LEU A 688 31.89 35.17 -23.24
CA LEU A 688 33.00 34.99 -24.17
C LEU A 688 32.54 34.22 -25.43
N ASN A 689 31.56 34.76 -26.15
CA ASN A 689 31.01 34.09 -27.32
C ASN A 689 32.01 34.10 -28.51
N PRO A 690 32.41 32.94 -29.06
CA PRO A 690 33.35 32.87 -30.18
C PRO A 690 32.88 33.53 -31.48
N GLN A 691 31.57 33.75 -31.63
CA GLN A 691 30.96 34.38 -32.81
C GLN A 691 30.95 35.91 -32.72
N VAL A 692 31.29 36.48 -31.56
CA VAL A 692 31.32 37.92 -31.30
C VAL A 692 32.77 38.38 -31.23
N HIS A 693 33.07 39.55 -31.82
CA HIS A 693 34.43 40.10 -31.79
C HIS A 693 34.83 40.43 -30.34
N PRO A 694 36.08 40.16 -29.91
CA PRO A 694 36.48 40.35 -28.50
C PRO A 694 36.30 41.76 -27.91
N GLU A 695 36.31 42.78 -28.75
CA GLU A 695 36.01 44.17 -28.38
C GLU A 695 34.55 44.36 -27.92
N ASP A 696 33.63 43.57 -28.48
CA ASP A 696 32.19 43.64 -28.22
C ASP A 696 31.73 42.70 -27.09
N TRP A 697 32.66 41.98 -26.45
CA TRP A 697 32.35 41.17 -25.27
C TRP A 697 31.94 42.06 -24.09
N ASP A 698 30.86 41.68 -23.42
CA ASP A 698 30.38 42.34 -22.21
C ASP A 698 31.20 41.91 -20.99
N LEU A 699 32.41 42.45 -20.89
CA LEU A 699 33.32 42.15 -19.78
C LEU A 699 32.86 42.75 -18.44
N GLU A 700 32.08 43.83 -18.46
CA GLU A 700 31.49 44.41 -17.24
C GLU A 700 30.39 43.49 -16.69
N GLY A 701 29.53 42.94 -17.56
CA GLY A 701 28.56 41.92 -17.21
C GLY A 701 29.22 40.64 -16.70
N LEU A 702 30.28 40.17 -17.38
CA LEU A 702 31.07 39.00 -16.95
C LEU A 702 31.70 39.23 -15.57
N LYS A 703 32.32 40.38 -15.35
CA LYS A 703 32.93 40.76 -14.07
C LYS A 703 31.87 40.81 -12.97
N ALA A 704 30.73 41.45 -13.22
CA ALA A 704 29.65 41.51 -12.24
C ALA A 704 29.11 40.11 -11.86
N ALA A 705 28.90 39.24 -12.85
CA ALA A 705 28.43 37.87 -12.63
C ALA A 705 29.45 37.03 -11.84
N LEU A 706 30.74 37.09 -12.21
CA LEU A 706 31.78 36.32 -11.52
C LEU A 706 32.06 36.84 -10.11
N LEU A 707 31.97 38.14 -9.85
CA LEU A 707 32.09 38.68 -8.49
C LEU A 707 30.87 38.37 -7.62
N ASP A 708 29.71 38.09 -8.24
CA ASP A 708 28.59 37.56 -7.48
C ASP A 708 28.88 36.14 -6.94
N THR A 709 29.65 35.34 -7.68
CA THR A 709 30.04 33.98 -7.27
C THR A 709 31.29 33.99 -6.39
N ALA A 710 32.39 34.58 -6.86
CA ALA A 710 33.71 34.58 -6.23
C ALA A 710 34.26 36.02 -6.11
N PRO A 711 33.96 36.72 -5.00
CA PRO A 711 34.43 38.10 -4.76
C PRO A 711 35.95 38.27 -4.80
N GLN A 712 36.70 37.20 -4.53
CA GLN A 712 38.16 37.17 -4.53
C GLN A 712 38.77 37.44 -5.91
N LEU A 713 37.98 37.35 -6.99
CA LEU A 713 38.41 37.67 -8.36
C LEU A 713 38.35 39.18 -8.68
N ALA A 714 38.11 40.05 -7.69
CA ALA A 714 37.98 41.50 -7.89
C ALA A 714 39.17 42.14 -8.62
N ASP A 715 40.38 41.65 -8.32
CA ASP A 715 41.63 42.15 -8.87
C ASP A 715 42.08 41.42 -10.16
N PHE A 716 41.28 40.47 -10.67
CA PHE A 716 41.58 39.77 -11.91
C PHE A 716 41.58 40.76 -13.10
N PRO A 717 42.57 40.71 -14.01
CA PRO A 717 42.66 41.65 -15.13
C PRO A 717 41.71 41.25 -16.28
N PHE A 718 40.40 41.48 -16.11
CA PHE A 718 39.36 41.12 -17.09
C PHE A 718 39.62 41.69 -18.49
N GLU A 719 40.23 42.87 -18.59
CA GLU A 719 40.58 43.49 -19.87
C GLU A 719 41.60 42.69 -20.70
N GLU A 720 42.42 41.85 -20.05
CA GLU A 720 43.36 40.98 -20.76
C GLU A 720 42.64 39.86 -21.55
N LEU A 721 41.40 39.52 -21.18
CA LEU A 721 40.61 38.51 -21.87
C LEU A 721 40.36 38.89 -23.33
N ARG A 722 40.21 40.18 -23.67
CA ARG A 722 40.01 40.64 -25.07
C ARG A 722 41.14 40.23 -26.02
N ARG A 723 42.34 39.96 -25.48
CA ARG A 723 43.53 39.58 -26.26
C ARG A 723 43.68 38.07 -26.42
N LEU A 724 42.84 37.30 -25.75
CA LEU A 724 42.88 35.85 -25.73
C LEU A 724 41.77 35.26 -26.59
N LYS A 725 41.94 34.00 -26.95
CA LYS A 725 40.81 33.23 -27.49
C LYS A 725 39.79 32.93 -26.39
N PRO A 726 38.51 32.75 -26.71
CA PRO A 726 37.48 32.38 -25.75
C PRO A 726 37.88 31.22 -24.83
N GLU A 727 38.45 30.16 -25.41
CA GLU A 727 38.84 28.95 -24.67
C GLU A 727 39.97 29.25 -23.66
N GLU A 728 40.98 30.01 -24.09
CA GLU A 728 42.09 30.44 -23.24
C GLU A 728 41.63 31.41 -22.13
N GLY A 729 40.61 32.23 -22.41
CA GLY A 729 39.98 33.11 -21.44
C GLY A 729 39.23 32.36 -20.35
N VAL A 730 38.47 31.31 -20.73
CA VAL A 730 37.79 30.42 -19.80
C VAL A 730 38.81 29.70 -18.89
N GLU A 731 39.86 29.10 -19.48
CA GLU A 731 40.91 28.42 -18.71
C GLU A 731 41.59 29.34 -17.69
N ARG A 732 41.89 30.59 -18.08
CA ARG A 732 42.48 31.61 -17.19
C ARG A 732 41.58 31.96 -16.02
N LEU A 733 40.28 32.10 -16.25
CA LEU A 733 39.30 32.43 -15.20
C LEU A 733 39.11 31.27 -14.23
N VAL A 734 39.05 30.03 -14.74
CA VAL A 734 38.98 28.83 -13.91
C VAL A 734 40.23 28.70 -13.04
N ALA A 735 41.43 28.88 -13.60
CA ALA A 735 42.67 28.84 -12.83
C ALA A 735 42.70 29.88 -11.70
N ALA A 736 42.26 31.12 -11.98
CA ALA A 736 42.18 32.16 -10.95
C ALA A 736 41.16 31.81 -9.84
N ALA A 737 40.04 31.18 -10.19
CA ALA A 737 39.05 30.73 -9.20
C ALA A 737 39.60 29.60 -8.30
N LEU A 738 40.38 28.67 -8.87
CA LEU A 738 41.05 27.61 -8.11
C LEU A 738 42.11 28.18 -7.16
N GLU A 739 42.91 29.15 -7.60
CA GLU A 739 43.87 29.85 -6.72
C GLU A 739 43.16 30.56 -5.56
N ALA A 740 42.03 31.22 -5.83
CA ALA A 740 41.22 31.86 -4.79
C ALA A 740 40.64 30.83 -3.81
N TYR A 741 40.29 29.65 -4.29
CA TYR A 741 39.81 28.55 -3.46
C TYR A 741 40.92 28.03 -2.54
N GLU A 742 42.13 27.82 -3.07
CA GLU A 742 43.29 27.40 -2.28
C GLU A 742 43.65 28.42 -1.19
N ALA A 743 43.62 29.71 -1.51
CA ALA A 743 43.85 30.77 -0.53
C ALA A 743 42.82 30.72 0.61
N ARG A 744 41.57 30.40 0.30
CA ARG A 744 40.50 30.25 1.28
C ARG A 744 40.62 28.97 2.10
N GLU A 745 41.09 27.87 1.51
CA GLU A 745 41.40 26.65 2.23
C GLU A 745 42.54 26.87 3.25
N GLN A 746 43.51 27.72 2.92
CA GLN A 746 44.55 28.15 3.87
C GLN A 746 44.00 29.04 5.00
N GLU A 747 43.03 29.92 4.71
CA GLU A 747 42.36 30.77 5.72
C GLU A 747 41.60 29.93 6.76
N LEU A 748 40.83 28.95 6.32
CA LEU A 748 39.96 28.14 7.18
C LEU A 748 40.67 26.89 7.76
N SER A 749 41.85 26.54 7.26
CA SER A 749 42.50 25.23 7.38
C SER A 749 41.80 24.10 6.58
N PRO A 750 42.56 23.11 6.05
CA PRO A 750 41.99 22.05 5.22
C PRO A 750 40.84 21.26 5.88
N PRO A 751 40.92 20.82 7.16
CA PRO A 751 39.84 20.06 7.78
C PRO A 751 38.52 20.83 7.91
N LEU A 752 38.60 22.12 8.22
CA LEU A 752 37.42 22.97 8.33
C LEU A 752 36.82 23.25 6.94
N MET A 753 37.67 23.43 5.92
CA MET A 753 37.21 23.58 4.54
C MET A 753 36.44 22.35 4.06
N ARG A 754 36.91 21.13 4.36
CA ARG A 754 36.16 19.88 4.08
C ARG A 754 34.79 19.88 4.78
N ALA A 755 34.73 20.31 6.03
CA ALA A 755 33.47 20.37 6.78
C ALA A 755 32.49 21.39 6.16
N VAL A 756 33.00 22.55 5.72
CA VAL A 756 32.22 23.57 5.01
C VAL A 756 31.66 23.01 3.71
N GLU A 757 32.47 22.33 2.91
CA GLU A 757 32.00 21.71 1.66
C GLU A 757 30.90 20.69 1.89
N ARG A 758 31.10 19.76 2.83
CA ARG A 758 30.08 18.76 3.15
C ARG A 758 28.79 19.42 3.57
N PHE A 759 28.86 20.43 4.44
CA PHE A 759 27.70 21.18 4.90
C PHE A 759 27.00 21.92 3.75
N VAL A 760 27.73 22.70 2.96
CA VAL A 760 27.18 23.52 1.87
C VAL A 760 26.57 22.63 0.79
N ILE A 761 27.31 21.62 0.31
CA ILE A 761 26.84 20.76 -0.78
C ILE A 761 25.59 19.99 -0.35
N LEU A 762 25.59 19.36 0.83
CA LEU A 762 24.41 18.64 1.32
C LEU A 762 23.21 19.58 1.50
N ASN A 763 23.41 20.78 2.07
CA ASN A 763 22.32 21.71 2.31
C ASN A 763 21.68 22.22 1.00
N VAL A 764 22.51 22.63 0.03
CA VAL A 764 22.05 23.14 -1.27
C VAL A 764 21.37 22.03 -2.07
N VAL A 765 21.98 20.85 -2.17
CA VAL A 765 21.41 19.69 -2.86
C VAL A 765 20.06 19.31 -2.24
N ASP A 766 19.97 19.26 -0.91
CA ASP A 766 18.74 18.87 -0.22
C ASP A 766 17.61 19.86 -0.43
N SER A 767 17.91 21.16 -0.37
CA SER A 767 16.92 22.21 -0.59
C SER A 767 16.38 22.14 -2.02
N ALA A 768 17.29 22.14 -3.00
CA ALA A 768 16.95 22.08 -4.42
C ALA A 768 16.18 20.78 -4.77
N TRP A 769 16.60 19.64 -4.20
CA TRP A 769 15.96 18.36 -4.43
C TRP A 769 14.53 18.31 -3.86
N LYS A 770 14.30 18.84 -2.64
CA LYS A 770 12.95 18.91 -2.06
C LYS A 770 12.02 19.78 -2.92
N GLU A 771 12.51 20.91 -3.40
CA GLU A 771 11.75 21.78 -4.30
C GLU A 771 11.45 21.09 -5.62
N HIS A 772 12.42 20.38 -6.18
CA HIS A 772 12.25 19.61 -7.41
C HIS A 772 11.22 18.46 -7.26
N LEU A 773 11.25 17.72 -6.14
CA LEU A 773 10.23 16.70 -5.84
C LEU A 773 8.83 17.31 -5.81
N HIS A 774 8.68 18.47 -5.18
CA HIS A 774 7.42 19.20 -5.15
C HIS A 774 6.99 19.64 -6.56
N ASN A 775 7.90 20.22 -7.34
CA ASN A 775 7.63 20.65 -8.72
C ASN A 775 7.19 19.47 -9.60
N LEU A 776 7.77 18.28 -9.39
CA LEU A 776 7.39 17.08 -10.14
C LEU A 776 6.07 16.48 -9.69
N ASP A 777 5.71 16.59 -8.42
CA ASP A 777 4.36 16.24 -7.95
C ASP A 777 3.31 17.14 -8.60
N VAL A 778 3.56 18.45 -8.65
CA VAL A 778 2.69 19.43 -9.33
C VAL A 778 2.63 19.16 -10.83
N LEU A 779 3.77 18.93 -11.48
CA LEU A 779 3.86 18.61 -12.90
C LEU A 779 3.04 17.36 -13.24
N ARG A 780 3.19 16.29 -12.45
CA ARG A 780 2.44 15.03 -12.65
C ARG A 780 0.93 15.24 -12.55
N GLN A 781 0.46 16.10 -11.64
CA GLN A 781 -0.97 16.41 -11.51
C GLN A 781 -1.49 17.24 -12.68
N GLY A 782 -0.71 18.23 -13.15
CA GLY A 782 -1.11 19.15 -14.22
C GLY A 782 -0.95 18.61 -15.65
N ILE A 783 -0.06 17.63 -15.89
CA ILE A 783 0.33 17.22 -17.25
C ILE A 783 -0.82 16.61 -18.07
N PHE A 784 -1.82 16.01 -17.42
CA PHE A 784 -2.98 15.43 -18.10
C PHE A 784 -3.82 16.47 -18.84
N LEU A 785 -3.73 17.76 -18.47
CA LEU A 785 -4.40 18.87 -19.14
C LEU A 785 -3.73 19.24 -20.49
N ARG A 786 -2.46 18.88 -20.71
CA ARG A 786 -1.76 19.09 -21.99
C ARG A 786 -2.17 18.04 -23.05
N GLY A 787 -2.90 16.98 -22.66
CA GLY A 787 -3.41 15.94 -23.56
C GLY A 787 -4.44 16.41 -24.61
N TYR A 788 -4.95 17.65 -24.50
CA TYR A 788 -5.85 18.26 -25.50
C TYR A 788 -5.19 18.44 -26.88
N GLY A 789 -3.86 18.39 -26.97
CA GLY A 789 -3.09 18.56 -28.23
C GLY A 789 -2.75 17.27 -28.99
N GLN A 790 -3.38 16.12 -28.71
CA GLN A 790 -3.04 14.80 -29.29
C GLN A 790 -1.61 14.30 -29.00
N LYS A 791 -0.89 14.93 -28.05
CA LYS A 791 0.42 14.47 -27.60
C LYS A 791 0.28 13.54 -26.40
N ASP A 792 1.16 12.54 -26.30
CA ASP A 792 1.20 11.62 -25.16
C ASP A 792 1.63 12.38 -23.89
N PRO A 793 0.76 12.49 -22.85
CA PRO A 793 1.07 13.20 -21.61
C PRO A 793 2.33 12.68 -20.92
N PHE A 794 2.66 11.38 -21.05
CA PHE A 794 3.86 10.82 -20.45
C PHE A 794 5.15 11.31 -21.13
N GLN A 795 5.15 11.46 -22.46
CA GLN A 795 6.31 12.00 -23.17
C GLN A 795 6.56 13.46 -22.80
N GLU A 796 5.50 14.26 -22.72
CA GLU A 796 5.58 15.66 -22.28
C GLU A 796 6.08 15.76 -20.83
N TYR A 797 5.57 14.91 -19.92
CA TYR A 797 6.10 14.81 -18.55
C TYR A 797 7.59 14.52 -18.55
N LYS A 798 8.05 13.53 -19.32
CA LYS A 798 9.45 13.12 -19.35
C LYS A 798 10.37 14.24 -19.86
N ILE A 799 9.96 14.95 -20.91
CA ILE A 799 10.73 16.08 -21.47
C ILE A 799 10.85 17.18 -20.41
N GLU A 800 9.73 17.58 -19.81
CA GLU A 800 9.71 18.65 -18.81
C GLU A 800 10.45 18.28 -17.53
N ALA A 801 10.25 17.06 -17.03
CA ALA A 801 10.94 16.58 -15.85
C ALA A 801 12.46 16.50 -16.05
N THR A 802 12.92 16.18 -17.26
CA THR A 802 14.36 16.17 -17.59
C THR A 802 14.91 17.59 -17.67
N ARG A 803 14.15 18.53 -18.23
CA ARG A 803 14.52 19.95 -18.28
C ARG A 803 14.66 20.54 -16.87
N LEU A 804 13.63 20.38 -16.04
CA LEU A 804 13.66 20.82 -14.62
C LEU A 804 14.83 20.21 -13.85
N PHE A 805 15.16 18.94 -14.11
CA PHE A 805 16.30 18.29 -13.46
C PHE A 805 17.64 18.90 -13.88
N ASN A 806 17.84 19.17 -15.16
CA ASN A 806 19.06 19.82 -15.63
C ASN A 806 19.19 21.25 -15.09
N ASP A 807 18.08 22.00 -15.07
CA ASP A 807 18.03 23.35 -14.50
C ASP A 807 18.38 23.32 -12.99
N MET A 808 17.82 22.36 -12.24
CA MET A 808 18.14 22.13 -10.84
C MET A 808 19.62 21.78 -10.63
N VAL A 809 20.21 20.90 -11.46
CA VAL A 809 21.63 20.55 -11.36
C VAL A 809 22.52 21.77 -11.62
N GLY A 810 22.19 22.59 -12.62
CA GLY A 810 22.88 23.85 -12.90
C GLY A 810 22.80 24.81 -11.71
N PHE A 811 21.61 24.96 -11.12
CA PHE A 811 21.39 25.77 -9.92
C PHE A 811 22.23 25.28 -8.72
N ILE A 812 22.25 23.96 -8.46
CA ILE A 812 23.04 23.37 -7.37
C ILE A 812 24.52 23.74 -7.53
N LYS A 813 25.10 23.54 -8.72
CA LYS A 813 26.52 23.83 -8.96
C LYS A 813 26.84 25.31 -8.71
N GLY A 814 26.01 26.20 -9.26
CA GLY A 814 26.17 27.65 -9.11
C GLY A 814 26.07 28.12 -7.66
N GLU A 815 25.04 27.67 -6.93
CA GLU A 815 24.85 28.04 -5.53
C GLU A 815 25.93 27.45 -4.63
N VAL A 816 26.36 26.20 -4.85
CA VAL A 816 27.48 25.61 -4.10
C VAL A 816 28.74 26.45 -4.28
N ALA A 817 29.13 26.75 -5.52
CA ALA A 817 30.33 27.55 -5.79
C ALA A 817 30.25 28.91 -5.09
N LYS A 818 29.10 29.58 -5.17
CA LYS A 818 28.85 30.86 -4.52
C LYS A 818 28.96 30.79 -2.99
N PHE A 819 28.30 29.82 -2.35
CA PHE A 819 28.39 29.64 -0.91
C PHE A 819 29.79 29.28 -0.46
N LEU A 820 30.51 28.45 -1.20
CA LEU A 820 31.89 28.08 -0.89
C LEU A 820 32.80 29.30 -0.82
N PHE A 821 32.62 30.33 -1.66
CA PHE A 821 33.40 31.58 -1.62
C PHE A 821 32.86 32.69 -0.70
N ARG A 822 31.59 32.64 -0.31
CA ARG A 822 30.94 33.72 0.46
C ARG A 822 30.64 33.40 1.92
N LEU A 823 30.53 32.12 2.29
CA LEU A 823 30.21 31.71 3.66
C LEU A 823 31.28 32.25 4.64
N LYS A 824 30.88 32.99 5.67
CA LYS A 824 31.79 33.39 6.75
C LYS A 824 31.72 32.36 7.86
N VAL A 825 32.87 31.82 8.25
CA VAL A 825 32.96 30.88 9.38
C VAL A 825 33.47 31.66 10.58
N GLU A 826 32.63 31.84 11.59
CA GLU A 826 33.07 32.35 12.89
C GLU A 826 33.65 31.18 13.68
N ALA A 827 34.96 31.18 13.88
CA ALA A 827 35.58 30.25 14.84
C ALA A 827 35.28 30.77 16.26
N GLU A 828 34.61 29.97 17.09
CA GLU A 828 34.62 30.24 18.53
C GLU A 828 36.09 30.17 19.03
N PRO A 829 36.52 31.13 19.87
CA PRO A 829 37.92 31.30 20.27
C PRO A 829 38.48 30.17 21.13
#